data_AF-A0A7C8ERA6-F1
#
_entry.id   AF-A0A7C8ERA6-F1
#
_cell.length_a   1.000
_cell.length_b   1.000
_cell.length_c   1.000
_cell.angle_alpha   90.00
_cell.angle_beta   90.00
_cell.angle_gamma   90.00
#
_symmetry.space_group_name_H-M   'P 1'
#
loop_
_entity.id
_entity.type
_entity.pdbx_description
1 polymer ?
#
loop_
_entity_poly.entity_id
_entity_poly.type
_entity_poly.pdbx_seq_one_letter_code
_entity_poly.pdbx_strand_id
1 'polypeptide(L)'
;MKQRRCAFWQWFVWSVGVGLFLADAIQAQSIELPSMIPINNGYFGQSVAGPPPGALADNRALVGAYQEGEIAEGVVYVFDVVSEANTFVIGSPSVEYFKFGWSVSRVSDVNLDGVDDVVVGEPQNPPAALAPSGNGRAYIFDGTNGTQLQLIEAFNPETGGEFGWAVSGMPDANGDGKGDIVVSARKQDGGATDAGRAYIIDGATGALLWTLESPNPEASGLFGWGVAGLPDVDGDGFGDAIVGAPQEDIAGTLIAAGRAYVFSGANGTLIHTLVSPMPEASAFFGLSVSAAYDVTGDAIADVIVGSDGDTVASLEGAGQAYVFNGATGVPYLTLASHNPEATGTFGRAVAGLPDINGNGAGEIIVAAYLEDGVGITDSGRVYVFDGGDGTLLETMTSPNATASSLFGSAVAAGPDINADGKSDVLVGAAYEPQFTPTRQNTGRAYVMAVSATGGEGEGEGEGEGEGEGEGELDRDGDGLADAVETNTGTYVSPASTGTDPDNPDTDGDGMPDGYEVAYAYDPNDPSDAGADYDGDGLSNLEEFLRVSDPNNPYDPVLVGYVSSAFGDDIAGDGTLASPWASISYALTQVAPSETTPYTLLLFDGTYTESFDLIPGITIAGMQGATVVIQGQVNGATASVLRGVKIEAPAAAATSPLLNVTGQMTLVQVEFDGAGSPGVTGITVANSASADTLIDTCTFRNLDIGIEILGTVPLIRRCTFAAISNDGVLIRAVGKAEAGDNPLGDVNNPNTGYNTFVEIGHLAVNNERGEEILAQNCFFGEGVTVSANVDDSQQLKSGVLPASIVCVVWDAVTTARVTAASVTLDGLLTVTANTNGVYTFACVAPDTPHTVDVTAAPYVPESRSNVTGAAGEVVTLAFPLTLASGGEGEGEGEGEGEGEGEGEGEGEGE
;
A
#
# COMPACT_ATOMS: atom_id res chain seq x y z
N MET A 1 -2.07 42.45 -45.72
CA MET A 1 -2.47 43.87 -45.60
C MET A 1 -3.54 43.98 -44.51
N LYS A 2 -3.30 44.88 -43.55
CA LYS A 2 -4.23 45.62 -42.67
C LYS A 2 -5.75 45.30 -42.69
N GLN A 3 -6.25 44.94 -41.51
CA GLN A 3 -7.52 45.34 -40.85
C GLN A 3 -8.81 45.58 -41.66
N ARG A 4 -9.93 45.05 -41.14
CA ARG A 4 -11.03 45.91 -40.61
C ARG A 4 -11.96 45.18 -39.64
N ARG A 5 -12.36 45.92 -38.59
CA ARG A 5 -13.40 45.56 -37.60
C ARG A 5 -14.80 45.66 -38.22
N CYS A 6 -15.74 44.85 -37.71
CA CYS A 6 -17.13 45.23 -37.49
C CYS A 6 -17.52 44.82 -36.05
N ALA A 7 -18.46 45.55 -35.43
CA ALA A 7 -18.83 45.41 -34.02
C ALA A 7 -20.33 45.75 -33.83
N PHE A 8 -20.82 45.60 -32.59
CA PHE A 8 -22.21 45.73 -32.11
C PHE A 8 -23.11 44.52 -32.42
N TRP A 9 -23.87 44.00 -31.46
CA TRP A 9 -24.57 44.73 -30.38
C TRP A 9 -24.05 44.58 -28.94
N GLN A 10 -24.18 45.68 -28.18
CA GLN A 10 -24.23 45.70 -26.71
C GLN A 10 -25.68 45.93 -26.25
N TRP A 11 -26.05 45.35 -25.10
CA TRP A 11 -27.00 45.95 -24.14
C TRP A 11 -26.35 45.99 -22.73
N PHE A 12 -26.91 46.80 -21.83
CA PHE A 12 -26.30 47.46 -20.65
C PHE A 12 -27.44 47.67 -19.58
N VAL A 13 -27.26 47.88 -18.26
CA VAL A 13 -26.15 48.41 -17.43
C VAL A 13 -26.11 47.80 -16.00
N TRP A 14 -24.92 47.38 -15.54
CA TRP A 14 -24.36 47.33 -14.15
C TRP A 14 -25.18 46.91 -12.90
N SER A 15 -24.45 46.27 -11.97
CA SER A 15 -24.06 46.92 -10.69
C SER A 15 -22.54 46.83 -10.50
N VAL A 16 -21.94 47.68 -9.66
CA VAL A 16 -20.48 47.90 -9.53
C VAL A 16 -19.97 47.63 -8.12
N GLY A 17 -18.80 47.01 -8.00
CA GLY A 17 -18.07 46.87 -6.74
C GLY A 17 -16.57 46.64 -6.92
N VAL A 18 -15.81 47.67 -7.33
CA VAL A 18 -14.34 47.66 -7.13
C VAL A 18 -14.07 48.30 -5.77
N GLY A 19 -13.64 47.49 -4.80
CA GLY A 19 -13.23 47.92 -3.46
C GLY A 19 -11.93 47.23 -3.04
N LEU A 20 -10.98 48.00 -2.51
CA LEU A 20 -9.72 47.47 -1.96
C LEU A 20 -9.96 46.85 -0.57
N PHE A 21 -9.39 45.66 -0.36
CA PHE A 21 -8.99 45.09 0.94
C PHE A 21 -9.96 45.24 2.13
N LEU A 22 -10.88 44.27 2.24
CA LEU A 22 -10.89 43.36 3.39
C LEU A 22 -10.97 41.95 2.81
N ALA A 23 -10.17 41.02 3.33
CA ALA A 23 -10.13 39.65 2.83
C ALA A 23 -11.08 38.81 3.67
N ASP A 24 -12.22 38.47 3.07
CA ASP A 24 -12.98 37.25 3.35
C ASP A 24 -13.16 36.60 1.97
N ALA A 25 -12.43 35.51 1.72
CA ALA A 25 -12.55 34.79 0.46
C ALA A 25 -13.79 33.91 0.54
N ILE A 26 -14.74 34.11 -0.38
CA ILE A 26 -15.76 33.09 -0.65
C ILE A 26 -15.03 31.99 -1.42
N GLN A 27 -14.64 30.93 -0.71
CA GLN A 27 -13.99 29.76 -1.30
C GLN A 27 -14.99 29.06 -2.22
N ALA A 28 -14.57 28.68 -3.43
CA ALA A 28 -15.43 27.97 -4.37
C ALA A 28 -15.38 26.48 -4.05
N GLN A 29 -16.52 25.87 -3.70
CA GLN A 29 -16.59 24.42 -3.50
C GLN A 29 -16.66 23.63 -4.81
N SER A 30 -16.95 24.27 -5.93
CA SER A 30 -16.72 23.69 -7.26
C SER A 30 -16.49 24.77 -8.31
N ILE A 31 -15.72 24.40 -9.35
CA ILE A 31 -15.46 25.21 -10.54
C ILE A 31 -15.78 24.35 -11.77
N GLU A 32 -16.75 24.78 -12.57
CA GLU A 32 -17.00 24.23 -13.90
C GLU A 32 -15.96 24.78 -14.90
N LEU A 33 -15.27 23.88 -15.60
CA LEU A 33 -14.28 24.22 -16.62
C LEU A 33 -14.96 24.40 -17.99
N PRO A 34 -14.93 25.62 -18.59
CA PRO A 34 -15.67 25.88 -19.82
C PRO A 34 -14.91 25.38 -21.05
N SER A 35 -15.55 24.56 -21.88
CA SER A 35 -15.02 24.36 -23.25
C SER A 35 -15.19 25.65 -24.05
N MET A 36 -14.18 26.00 -24.85
CA MET A 36 -14.18 27.26 -25.61
C MET A 36 -14.85 27.13 -26.98
N ILE A 37 -15.03 25.90 -27.50
CA ILE A 37 -15.68 25.63 -28.79
C ILE A 37 -16.65 24.44 -28.70
N PRO A 38 -17.64 24.43 -27.79
CA PRO A 38 -18.49 23.26 -27.56
C PRO A 38 -19.26 22.86 -28.80
N ILE A 39 -18.96 21.70 -29.39
CA ILE A 39 -19.71 21.13 -30.53
C ILE A 39 -20.38 19.81 -30.18
N ASN A 40 -21.42 19.45 -30.94
CA ASN A 40 -22.16 18.21 -30.71
C ASN A 40 -21.23 17.01 -30.90
N ASN A 41 -21.18 16.12 -29.91
CA ASN A 41 -20.21 15.01 -29.84
C ASN A 41 -18.75 15.49 -29.72
N GLY A 42 -18.49 16.58 -28.99
CA GLY A 42 -17.13 17.02 -28.66
C GLY A 42 -16.44 16.16 -27.61
N TYR A 43 -17.21 15.61 -26.68
CA TYR A 43 -16.75 14.79 -25.54
C TYR A 43 -15.67 15.46 -24.68
N PHE A 44 -15.85 16.73 -24.35
CA PHE A 44 -15.00 17.45 -23.41
C PHE A 44 -15.09 16.83 -22.01
N GLY A 45 -13.95 16.46 -21.41
CA GLY A 45 -13.93 15.68 -20.17
C GLY A 45 -13.85 14.17 -20.38
N GLN A 46 -13.60 13.68 -21.61
CA GLN A 46 -13.35 12.25 -21.86
C GLN A 46 -12.10 11.74 -21.14
N SER A 47 -11.11 12.60 -20.96
CA SER A 47 -9.91 12.33 -20.16
C SER A 47 -9.51 13.60 -19.43
N VAL A 48 -8.96 13.44 -18.23
CA VAL A 48 -8.54 14.53 -17.35
C VAL A 48 -7.22 14.19 -16.67
N ALA A 49 -6.44 15.20 -16.29
CA ALA A 49 -5.28 15.05 -15.43
C ALA A 49 -5.00 16.37 -14.70
N GLY A 50 -5.00 16.38 -13.37
CA GLY A 50 -4.61 17.55 -12.56
C GLY A 50 -3.13 17.51 -12.19
N PRO A 51 -2.69 18.24 -11.14
CA PRO A 51 -1.29 18.37 -10.75
C PRO A 51 -0.67 17.05 -10.28
N PRO A 52 0.67 16.92 -10.34
CA PRO A 52 1.36 15.76 -9.78
C PRO A 52 1.30 15.78 -8.24
N PRO A 53 1.54 14.63 -7.59
CA PRO A 53 1.62 14.49 -6.15
C PRO A 53 2.37 15.60 -5.40
N GLY A 54 1.71 16.19 -4.41
CA GLY A 54 2.28 17.23 -3.54
C GLY A 54 2.51 18.61 -4.19
N ALA A 55 2.22 18.78 -5.50
CA ALA A 55 2.38 20.05 -6.19
C ALA A 55 1.18 20.99 -6.01
N LEU A 56 0.80 21.27 -4.75
CA LEU A 56 -0.33 22.11 -4.37
C LEU A 56 -0.27 23.56 -4.91
N ALA A 57 0.89 24.01 -5.39
CA ALA A 57 1.05 25.31 -6.04
C ALA A 57 0.76 25.29 -7.56
N ASP A 58 0.55 24.12 -8.17
CA ASP A 58 0.27 23.97 -9.59
C ASP A 58 -1.23 23.94 -9.88
N ASN A 59 -1.78 25.12 -10.16
CA ASN A 59 -3.20 25.33 -10.43
C ASN A 59 -3.68 24.79 -11.80
N ARG A 60 -2.93 23.91 -12.47
CA ARG A 60 -3.24 23.46 -13.83
C ARG A 60 -4.05 22.16 -13.90
N ALA A 61 -5.22 22.23 -14.52
CA ALA A 61 -6.04 21.09 -14.90
C ALA A 61 -5.99 20.85 -16.42
N LEU A 62 -5.76 19.60 -16.83
CA LEU A 62 -5.78 19.15 -18.22
C LEU A 62 -7.11 18.49 -18.54
N VAL A 63 -7.73 18.84 -19.66
CA VAL A 63 -9.01 18.25 -20.11
C VAL A 63 -8.96 17.92 -21.60
N GLY A 64 -9.12 16.64 -21.94
CA GLY A 64 -9.19 16.14 -23.31
C GLY A 64 -10.60 16.21 -23.90
N ALA A 65 -10.70 16.54 -25.19
CA ALA A 65 -11.92 16.56 -25.97
C ALA A 65 -11.66 16.06 -27.40
N TYR A 66 -11.97 14.79 -27.69
CA TYR A 66 -11.42 14.10 -28.86
C TYR A 66 -12.13 14.37 -30.20
N GLN A 67 -13.16 15.23 -30.21
CA GLN A 67 -13.94 15.61 -31.41
C GLN A 67 -14.42 17.08 -31.38
N GLU A 68 -13.62 18.04 -30.89
CA GLU A 68 -14.08 19.42 -30.67
C GLU A 68 -13.69 20.49 -31.74
N GLY A 69 -12.82 20.16 -32.69
CA GLY A 69 -12.30 21.09 -33.71
C GLY A 69 -13.22 21.37 -34.91
N GLU A 70 -12.85 22.34 -35.76
CA GLU A 70 -13.68 22.78 -36.92
C GLU A 70 -14.03 21.67 -37.94
N ILE A 71 -13.28 20.56 -37.93
CA ILE A 71 -13.56 19.34 -38.72
C ILE A 71 -13.62 18.05 -37.87
N ALA A 72 -13.91 18.15 -36.57
CA ALA A 72 -13.79 17.07 -35.57
C ALA A 72 -12.33 16.59 -35.35
N GLU A 73 -11.39 17.52 -35.41
CA GLU A 73 -10.04 17.36 -34.83
C GLU A 73 -10.15 17.35 -33.29
N GLY A 74 -9.37 16.52 -32.60
CA GLY A 74 -9.32 16.52 -31.15
C GLY A 74 -8.48 17.68 -30.58
N VAL A 75 -8.75 18.05 -29.32
CA VAL A 75 -8.04 19.09 -28.58
C VAL A 75 -7.77 18.67 -27.13
N VAL A 76 -6.78 19.31 -26.51
CA VAL A 76 -6.54 19.26 -25.06
C VAL A 76 -6.50 20.68 -24.53
N TYR A 77 -7.28 20.95 -23.49
CA TYR A 77 -7.30 22.21 -22.77
C TYR A 77 -6.36 22.13 -21.58
N VAL A 78 -5.60 23.20 -21.34
CA VAL A 78 -4.81 23.43 -20.13
C VAL A 78 -5.43 24.63 -19.44
N PHE A 79 -6.02 24.44 -18.26
CA PHE A 79 -6.67 25.50 -17.47
C PHE A 79 -5.84 25.83 -16.25
N ASP A 80 -5.46 27.10 -16.06
CA ASP A 80 -5.03 27.61 -14.76
C ASP A 80 -6.29 28.03 -13.98
N VAL A 81 -6.75 27.16 -13.08
CA VAL A 81 -8.11 27.25 -12.49
C VAL A 81 -8.25 28.36 -11.45
N VAL A 82 -7.14 28.91 -10.97
CA VAL A 82 -7.12 29.99 -9.96
C VAL A 82 -6.81 31.35 -10.59
N SER A 83 -5.90 31.42 -11.58
CA SER A 83 -5.42 32.70 -12.11
C SER A 83 -5.93 33.04 -13.52
N GLU A 84 -6.44 32.05 -14.27
CA GLU A 84 -6.73 32.08 -15.72
C GLU A 84 -5.54 32.47 -16.62
N ALA A 85 -4.39 32.89 -16.07
CA ALA A 85 -3.34 33.58 -16.81
C ALA A 85 -2.55 32.65 -17.75
N ASN A 86 -2.51 31.36 -17.42
CA ASN A 86 -1.79 30.33 -18.17
C ASN A 86 -2.74 29.34 -18.87
N THR A 87 -4.01 29.71 -19.08
CA THR A 87 -4.99 28.87 -19.78
C THR A 87 -4.75 28.89 -21.30
N PHE A 88 -4.51 27.73 -21.90
CA PHE A 88 -4.29 27.57 -23.35
C PHE A 88 -4.88 26.26 -23.91
N VAL A 89 -4.83 26.11 -25.25
CA VAL A 89 -5.37 24.94 -25.95
C VAL A 89 -4.29 24.33 -26.85
N ILE A 90 -4.07 23.02 -26.69
CA ILE A 90 -3.25 22.19 -27.57
C ILE A 90 -4.20 21.59 -28.61
N GLY A 91 -4.09 22.02 -29.86
CA GLY A 91 -4.82 21.41 -30.99
C GLY A 91 -4.05 20.23 -31.58
N SER A 92 -4.76 19.25 -32.16
CA SER A 92 -4.11 18.13 -32.84
C SER A 92 -3.11 18.60 -33.90
N PRO A 93 -1.88 18.06 -33.94
CA PRO A 93 -0.94 18.24 -35.05
C PRO A 93 -1.36 17.48 -36.33
N SER A 94 -2.36 16.61 -36.25
CA SER A 94 -2.88 15.80 -37.36
C SER A 94 -4.14 16.43 -37.98
N VAL A 95 -4.45 16.09 -39.24
CA VAL A 95 -5.43 16.83 -40.07
C VAL A 95 -6.63 16.01 -40.57
N GLU A 96 -6.82 14.76 -40.10
CA GLU A 96 -8.01 13.95 -40.47
C GLU A 96 -8.13 12.63 -39.66
N TYR A 97 -9.30 12.36 -39.07
CA TYR A 97 -9.74 11.05 -38.52
C TYR A 97 -8.98 10.44 -37.32
N PHE A 98 -8.34 11.26 -36.49
CA PHE A 98 -7.64 10.81 -35.29
C PHE A 98 -8.30 11.35 -34.00
N LYS A 99 -8.32 10.54 -32.94
CA LYS A 99 -8.92 10.91 -31.64
C LYS A 99 -7.90 11.57 -30.70
N PHE A 100 -7.32 12.69 -31.10
CA PHE A 100 -6.36 13.42 -30.26
C PHE A 100 -7.02 13.87 -28.95
N GLY A 101 -6.38 13.71 -27.79
CA GLY A 101 -7.00 14.02 -26.49
C GLY A 101 -8.01 12.96 -26.02
N TRP A 102 -7.93 11.74 -26.57
CA TRP A 102 -8.67 10.58 -26.06
C TRP A 102 -8.20 10.15 -24.67
N SER A 103 -6.89 10.16 -24.47
CA SER A 103 -6.22 9.96 -23.19
C SER A 103 -5.19 11.08 -23.03
N VAL A 104 -5.14 11.68 -21.84
CA VAL A 104 -4.19 12.73 -21.48
C VAL A 104 -3.59 12.40 -20.14
N SER A 105 -2.33 12.75 -19.93
CA SER A 105 -1.67 12.66 -18.63
C SER A 105 -0.55 13.69 -18.57
N ARG A 106 0.01 13.88 -17.38
CA ARG A 106 1.25 14.62 -17.19
C ARG A 106 2.44 13.69 -17.30
N VAL A 107 3.58 14.26 -17.65
CA VAL A 107 4.90 13.64 -17.48
C VAL A 107 5.80 14.66 -16.80
N SER A 108 6.64 14.21 -15.87
CA SER A 108 7.60 15.08 -15.18
C SER A 108 8.49 15.78 -16.20
N ASP A 109 8.68 17.09 -16.02
CA ASP A 109 9.40 18.00 -16.91
C ASP A 109 10.51 17.33 -17.76
N VAL A 110 10.21 17.04 -19.03
CA VAL A 110 11.14 16.33 -19.93
C VAL A 110 12.08 17.30 -20.63
N ASN A 111 11.81 18.60 -20.53
CA ASN A 111 12.50 19.67 -21.26
C ASN A 111 13.48 20.48 -20.37
N LEU A 112 13.31 20.39 -19.06
CA LEU A 112 14.03 21.06 -17.96
C LEU A 112 13.79 22.59 -17.88
N ASP A 113 12.54 23.03 -18.07
CA ASP A 113 12.11 24.42 -17.85
C ASP A 113 11.54 24.71 -16.45
N GLY A 114 11.34 23.68 -15.64
CA GLY A 114 10.79 23.70 -14.29
C GLY A 114 9.29 23.43 -14.21
N VAL A 115 8.66 22.96 -15.29
CA VAL A 115 7.20 22.79 -15.39
C VAL A 115 6.85 21.44 -16.04
N ASP A 116 6.04 20.63 -15.35
CA ASP A 116 5.57 19.36 -15.90
C ASP A 116 4.87 19.49 -17.25
N ASP A 117 5.24 18.58 -18.14
CA ASP A 117 4.86 18.49 -19.55
C ASP A 117 3.61 17.61 -19.74
N VAL A 118 3.03 17.65 -20.94
CA VAL A 118 1.73 17.02 -21.25
C VAL A 118 1.89 15.90 -22.26
N VAL A 119 1.53 14.67 -21.90
CA VAL A 119 1.45 13.53 -22.83
C VAL A 119 0.00 13.34 -23.32
N VAL A 120 -0.16 13.14 -24.63
CA VAL A 120 -1.47 13.00 -25.29
C VAL A 120 -1.52 11.78 -26.19
N GLY A 121 -2.50 10.91 -25.94
CA GLY A 121 -2.87 9.79 -26.78
C GLY A 121 -3.72 10.22 -27.98
N GLU A 122 -3.39 9.70 -29.16
CA GLU A 122 -4.13 9.86 -30.40
C GLU A 122 -4.38 8.47 -31.03
N PRO A 123 -5.27 7.64 -30.45
CA PRO A 123 -5.59 6.34 -30.99
C PRO A 123 -6.41 6.50 -32.27
N GLN A 124 -6.02 5.75 -33.29
CA GLN A 124 -6.61 5.85 -34.62
C GLN A 124 -7.82 4.93 -34.77
N ASN A 125 -8.96 5.45 -35.26
CA ASN A 125 -10.11 4.62 -35.64
C ASN A 125 -10.96 5.18 -36.82
N PRO A 126 -10.46 5.09 -38.07
CA PRO A 126 -11.28 5.03 -39.27
C PRO A 126 -11.16 3.66 -39.98
N PRO A 127 -12.15 3.27 -40.81
CA PRO A 127 -12.09 2.02 -41.56
C PRO A 127 -10.87 1.96 -42.50
N ALA A 128 -10.22 0.79 -42.56
CA ALA A 128 -8.94 0.50 -43.23
C ALA A 128 -8.80 0.87 -44.73
N ALA A 129 -9.83 1.43 -45.35
CA ALA A 129 -9.81 1.87 -46.75
C ALA A 129 -9.14 3.25 -46.96
N LEU A 130 -8.88 4.03 -45.90
CA LEU A 130 -8.45 5.44 -46.02
C LEU A 130 -7.02 5.75 -45.53
N ALA A 131 -6.41 4.93 -44.67
CA ALA A 131 -5.07 5.17 -44.13
C ALA A 131 -4.20 3.89 -44.10
N PRO A 132 -3.13 3.77 -44.92
CA PRO A 132 -2.26 2.59 -44.94
C PRO A 132 -1.34 2.40 -43.72
N SER A 133 -1.39 3.29 -42.73
CA SER A 133 -0.55 3.30 -41.51
C SER A 133 -1.43 3.40 -40.26
N GLY A 134 -2.51 2.63 -40.24
CA GLY A 134 -3.68 2.72 -39.36
C GLY A 134 -3.46 2.35 -37.89
N ASN A 135 -2.46 2.93 -37.23
CA ASN A 135 -1.81 2.31 -36.07
C ASN A 135 -1.88 3.16 -34.77
N GLY A 136 -2.24 4.45 -34.84
CA GLY A 136 -2.29 5.35 -33.68
C GLY A 136 -0.95 6.01 -33.31
N ARG A 137 -0.99 6.99 -32.39
CA ARG A 137 0.15 7.87 -32.02
C ARG A 137 0.07 8.34 -30.56
N ALA A 138 1.22 8.78 -30.04
CA ALA A 138 1.30 9.61 -28.84
C ALA A 138 2.17 10.85 -29.10
N TYR A 139 2.00 11.89 -28.30
CA TYR A 139 2.73 13.16 -28.39
C TYR A 139 3.11 13.63 -26.99
N ILE A 140 4.20 14.38 -26.89
CA ILE A 140 4.56 15.14 -25.68
C ILE A 140 4.61 16.62 -26.05
N PHE A 141 4.00 17.47 -25.23
CA PHE A 141 3.94 18.92 -25.39
C PHE A 141 4.47 19.64 -24.15
N ASP A 142 5.11 20.76 -24.40
CA ASP A 142 5.61 21.72 -23.41
C ASP A 142 4.47 22.20 -22.50
N GLY A 143 4.60 21.97 -21.19
CA GLY A 143 3.60 22.30 -20.19
C GLY A 143 3.36 23.79 -19.96
N THR A 144 4.27 24.67 -20.41
CA THR A 144 4.18 26.12 -20.27
C THR A 144 3.45 26.79 -21.43
N ASN A 145 3.53 26.22 -22.63
CA ASN A 145 3.13 26.90 -23.86
C ASN A 145 2.51 26.01 -24.96
N GLY A 146 2.44 24.69 -24.75
CA GLY A 146 1.82 23.75 -25.68
C GLY A 146 2.61 23.51 -26.97
N THR A 147 3.89 23.86 -27.03
CA THR A 147 4.73 23.49 -28.17
C THR A 147 5.02 21.99 -28.18
N GLN A 148 4.93 21.34 -29.34
CA GLN A 148 5.18 19.91 -29.44
C GLN A 148 6.67 19.61 -29.23
N LEU A 149 6.99 18.85 -28.19
CA LEU A 149 8.33 18.37 -27.87
C LEU A 149 8.62 17.06 -28.62
N GLN A 150 7.71 16.09 -28.54
CA GLN A 150 7.86 14.77 -29.17
C GLN A 150 6.63 14.35 -29.99
N LEU A 151 6.88 13.56 -31.03
CA LEU A 151 5.89 12.74 -31.73
C LEU A 151 6.38 11.29 -31.68
N ILE A 152 5.55 10.41 -31.17
CA ILE A 152 5.85 9.00 -30.98
C ILE A 152 4.91 8.19 -31.88
N GLU A 153 5.49 7.55 -32.89
CA GLU A 153 4.78 6.62 -33.77
C GLU A 153 4.88 5.19 -33.21
N ALA A 154 3.83 4.40 -33.41
CA ALA A 154 3.73 3.04 -32.91
C ALA A 154 4.92 2.14 -33.32
N PHE A 155 5.45 1.37 -32.37
CA PHE A 155 6.54 0.41 -32.61
C PHE A 155 6.01 -0.89 -33.23
N ASN A 156 6.72 -1.44 -34.22
CA ASN A 156 6.32 -2.64 -35.00
C ASN A 156 4.84 -2.65 -35.44
N PRO A 157 4.35 -1.62 -36.16
CA PRO A 157 2.98 -1.21 -35.96
C PRO A 157 1.97 -1.94 -36.86
N GLU A 158 0.84 -2.34 -36.25
CA GLU A 158 -0.14 -3.26 -36.83
C GLU A 158 -1.49 -2.57 -37.08
N THR A 159 -2.18 -2.98 -38.15
CA THR A 159 -3.41 -2.33 -38.63
C THR A 159 -4.53 -2.52 -37.62
N GLY A 160 -4.90 -1.45 -36.90
CA GLY A 160 -5.90 -1.50 -35.84
C GLY A 160 -5.35 -1.82 -34.45
N GLY A 161 -4.03 -1.78 -34.24
CA GLY A 161 -3.40 -2.01 -32.92
C GLY A 161 -3.72 -0.95 -31.86
N GLU A 162 -4.25 0.21 -32.28
CA GLU A 162 -4.73 1.31 -31.42
C GLU A 162 -3.65 1.86 -30.45
N PHE A 163 -2.43 2.13 -30.93
CA PHE A 163 -1.38 2.79 -30.16
C PHE A 163 -1.79 4.20 -29.70
N GLY A 164 -1.43 4.57 -28.47
CA GLY A 164 -1.92 5.80 -27.84
C GLY A 164 -3.33 5.66 -27.26
N TRP A 165 -3.83 4.43 -27.07
CA TRP A 165 -5.15 4.21 -26.45
C TRP A 165 -5.20 4.72 -25.00
N ALA A 166 -4.20 4.34 -24.20
CA ALA A 166 -3.96 4.90 -22.89
C ALA A 166 -2.50 5.40 -22.85
N VAL A 167 -2.31 6.58 -22.24
CA VAL A 167 -1.00 7.17 -21.99
C VAL A 167 -0.92 7.61 -20.53
N SER A 168 0.25 7.46 -19.93
CA SER A 168 0.55 8.00 -18.61
C SER A 168 2.03 8.39 -18.58
N GLY A 169 2.37 9.53 -17.98
CA GLY A 169 3.75 9.78 -17.61
C GLY A 169 4.12 8.94 -16.40
N MET A 170 5.41 8.66 -16.29
CA MET A 170 6.02 7.95 -15.18
C MET A 170 7.27 8.71 -14.71
N PRO A 171 7.75 8.46 -13.48
CA PRO A 171 9.07 8.91 -13.06
C PRO A 171 10.17 8.33 -13.96
N ASP A 172 11.38 8.84 -13.80
CA ASP A 172 12.55 8.43 -14.59
C ASP A 172 12.75 6.90 -14.57
N ALA A 173 12.68 6.27 -15.74
CA ALA A 173 12.85 4.82 -15.91
C ALA A 173 14.27 4.44 -16.39
N ASN A 174 15.14 5.42 -16.64
CA ASN A 174 16.41 5.18 -17.33
C ASN A 174 17.65 5.88 -16.70
N GLY A 175 17.44 6.83 -15.79
CA GLY A 175 18.45 7.50 -14.99
C GLY A 175 19.05 8.76 -15.61
N ASP A 176 18.36 9.39 -16.57
CA ASP A 176 18.80 10.66 -17.17
C ASP A 176 18.31 11.92 -16.42
N GLY A 177 17.45 11.72 -15.41
CA GLY A 177 16.90 12.75 -14.54
C GLY A 177 15.63 13.41 -15.07
N LYS A 178 14.86 12.74 -15.93
CA LYS A 178 13.65 13.27 -16.59
C LYS A 178 12.49 12.28 -16.52
N GLY A 179 11.27 12.79 -16.68
CA GLY A 179 10.09 11.92 -16.75
C GLY A 179 10.07 11.08 -18.04
N ASP A 180 9.65 9.83 -17.90
CA ASP A 180 9.39 8.92 -19.02
C ASP A 180 7.88 8.71 -19.22
N ILE A 181 7.48 7.94 -20.23
CA ILE A 181 6.06 7.65 -20.45
C ILE A 181 5.78 6.16 -20.69
N VAL A 182 4.61 5.71 -20.28
CA VAL A 182 4.01 4.45 -20.70
C VAL A 182 2.87 4.71 -21.70
N VAL A 183 2.90 4.02 -22.85
CA VAL A 183 1.89 4.13 -23.92
C VAL A 183 1.43 2.74 -24.35
N SER A 184 0.11 2.53 -24.45
CA SER A 184 -0.47 1.26 -24.87
C SER A 184 -0.92 1.20 -26.33
N ALA A 185 -0.91 -0.02 -26.86
CA ALA A 185 -1.54 -0.44 -28.12
C ALA A 185 -2.33 -1.73 -27.85
N ARG A 186 -3.52 -1.60 -27.24
CA ARG A 186 -4.24 -2.75 -26.64
C ARG A 186 -4.76 -3.80 -27.61
N LYS A 187 -4.61 -3.61 -28.93
CA LYS A 187 -4.97 -4.59 -29.97
C LYS A 187 -3.77 -5.02 -30.82
N GLN A 188 -2.55 -4.67 -30.42
CA GLN A 188 -1.37 -5.15 -31.09
C GLN A 188 -1.07 -6.59 -30.65
N ASP A 189 -0.59 -7.44 -31.54
CA ASP A 189 -0.37 -8.87 -31.29
C ASP A 189 0.81 -9.08 -30.33
N GLY A 190 0.53 -9.12 -29.02
CA GLY A 190 1.46 -9.47 -27.94
C GLY A 190 1.40 -10.95 -27.61
N GLY A 191 2.03 -11.81 -28.42
CA GLY A 191 2.04 -13.27 -28.21
C GLY A 191 0.79 -14.03 -28.70
N ALA A 192 -0.39 -13.39 -28.67
CA ALA A 192 -1.64 -13.84 -29.30
C ALA A 192 -2.33 -12.69 -30.07
N THR A 193 -3.34 -13.02 -30.87
CA THR A 193 -4.05 -12.04 -31.72
C THR A 193 -4.88 -11.07 -30.90
N ASP A 194 -4.76 -9.76 -31.15
CA ASP A 194 -5.41 -8.70 -30.37
C ASP A 194 -5.10 -8.79 -28.85
N ALA A 195 -4.00 -9.47 -28.45
CA ALA A 195 -3.65 -9.66 -27.04
C ALA A 195 -3.29 -8.35 -26.33
N GLY A 196 -2.74 -7.38 -27.07
CA GLY A 196 -2.32 -6.08 -26.58
C GLY A 196 -0.82 -5.99 -26.26
N ARG A 197 -0.32 -4.75 -26.26
CA ARG A 197 1.06 -4.38 -25.90
C ARG A 197 1.09 -3.04 -25.19
N ALA A 198 2.10 -2.83 -24.36
CA ALA A 198 2.46 -1.51 -23.83
C ALA A 198 3.95 -1.23 -24.01
N TYR A 199 4.34 0.03 -23.91
CA TYR A 199 5.69 0.51 -24.22
C TYR A 199 6.13 1.54 -23.19
N ILE A 200 7.30 1.33 -22.59
CA ILE A 200 8.01 2.33 -21.79
C ILE A 200 8.96 3.08 -22.72
N ILE A 201 8.85 4.39 -22.74
CA ILE A 201 9.48 5.28 -23.73
C ILE A 201 10.12 6.45 -23.02
N ASP A 202 11.37 6.73 -23.38
CA ASP A 202 12.15 7.89 -22.96
C ASP A 202 11.37 9.17 -23.30
N GLY A 203 10.94 9.93 -22.29
CA GLY A 203 10.11 11.13 -22.49
C GLY A 203 10.88 12.28 -23.14
N ALA A 204 12.18 12.34 -22.92
CA ALA A 204 13.07 13.39 -23.40
C ALA A 204 13.48 13.22 -24.87
N THR A 205 13.64 11.98 -25.34
CA THR A 205 14.15 11.65 -26.67
C THR A 205 13.16 10.89 -27.56
N GLY A 206 12.08 10.34 -26.99
CA GLY A 206 11.12 9.49 -27.69
C GLY A 206 11.66 8.09 -28.02
N ALA A 207 12.76 7.67 -27.40
CA ALA A 207 13.36 6.36 -27.62
C ALA A 207 12.59 5.25 -26.88
N LEU A 208 12.37 4.12 -27.55
CA LEU A 208 11.85 2.92 -26.89
C LEU A 208 12.86 2.40 -25.85
N LEU A 209 12.45 2.36 -24.59
CA LEU A 209 13.17 1.69 -23.51
C LEU A 209 12.77 0.22 -23.48
N TRP A 210 11.50 -0.07 -23.20
CA TRP A 210 10.98 -1.44 -23.04
C TRP A 210 9.67 -1.68 -23.78
N THR A 211 9.51 -2.88 -24.32
CA THR A 211 8.22 -3.39 -24.83
C THR A 211 7.67 -4.37 -23.81
N LEU A 212 6.49 -4.07 -23.29
CA LEU A 212 5.76 -4.90 -22.36
C LEU A 212 4.76 -5.77 -23.14
N GLU A 213 4.81 -7.07 -22.92
CA GLU A 213 3.86 -8.05 -23.45
C GLU A 213 3.18 -8.75 -22.26
N SER A 214 1.92 -9.18 -22.41
CA SER A 214 1.24 -9.93 -21.34
C SER A 214 2.01 -11.20 -20.98
N PRO A 215 2.24 -11.49 -19.68
CA PRO A 215 2.73 -12.78 -19.21
C PRO A 215 1.78 -13.96 -19.51
N ASN A 216 0.50 -13.67 -19.77
CA ASN A 216 -0.54 -14.63 -20.11
C ASN A 216 -1.25 -14.22 -21.42
N PRO A 217 -0.56 -14.29 -22.58
CA PRO A 217 -1.06 -13.69 -23.81
C PRO A 217 -2.24 -14.48 -24.39
N GLU A 218 -3.44 -13.93 -24.25
CA GLU A 218 -4.69 -14.52 -24.73
C GLU A 218 -5.25 -13.75 -25.94
N ALA A 219 -6.03 -14.46 -26.78
CA ALA A 219 -6.64 -13.84 -27.95
C ALA A 219 -7.72 -12.85 -27.51
N SER A 220 -7.57 -11.57 -27.87
CA SER A 220 -8.36 -10.46 -27.33
C SER A 220 -8.22 -10.23 -25.82
N GLY A 221 -7.08 -10.53 -25.19
CA GLY A 221 -6.86 -10.20 -23.76
C GLY A 221 -6.85 -8.69 -23.44
N LEU A 222 -6.60 -7.86 -24.45
CA LEU A 222 -6.58 -6.38 -24.40
C LEU A 222 -5.61 -5.78 -23.36
N PHE A 223 -4.46 -6.41 -23.16
CA PHE A 223 -3.34 -5.89 -22.37
C PHE A 223 -2.95 -4.46 -22.83
N GLY A 224 -2.96 -3.51 -21.90
CA GLY A 224 -2.84 -2.08 -22.21
C GLY A 224 -4.18 -1.36 -22.36
N TRP A 225 -5.28 -1.93 -21.85
CA TRP A 225 -6.55 -1.20 -21.80
C TRP A 225 -6.45 0.03 -20.89
N GLY A 226 -5.93 -0.16 -19.68
CA GLY A 226 -5.45 0.90 -18.78
C GLY A 226 -3.93 0.80 -18.60
N VAL A 227 -3.27 1.95 -18.42
CA VAL A 227 -1.86 2.04 -18.00
C VAL A 227 -1.69 3.18 -17.00
N ALA A 228 -0.78 3.02 -16.05
CA ALA A 228 -0.31 4.13 -15.21
C ALA A 228 1.19 3.99 -14.94
N GLY A 229 1.89 5.11 -14.91
CA GLY A 229 3.20 5.21 -14.29
C GLY A 229 3.06 5.15 -12.77
N LEU A 230 3.95 4.40 -12.14
CA LEU A 230 4.07 4.27 -10.69
C LEU A 230 5.39 4.90 -10.23
N PRO A 231 5.49 5.32 -8.96
CA PRO A 231 6.78 5.42 -8.26
C PRO A 231 7.56 4.10 -8.28
N ASP A 232 8.78 4.14 -7.76
CA ASP A 232 9.60 2.95 -7.51
C ASP A 232 8.89 2.02 -6.51
N VAL A 233 8.45 0.84 -6.97
CA VAL A 233 7.77 -0.15 -6.09
C VAL A 233 8.62 -1.39 -5.80
N ASP A 234 9.68 -1.67 -6.57
CA ASP A 234 10.60 -2.78 -6.27
C ASP A 234 11.89 -2.37 -5.52
N GLY A 235 12.11 -1.07 -5.36
CA GLY A 235 13.22 -0.46 -4.61
C GLY A 235 14.52 -0.32 -5.41
N ASP A 236 14.47 -0.34 -6.74
CA ASP A 236 15.65 -0.22 -7.61
C ASP A 236 16.05 1.23 -7.95
N GLY A 237 15.20 2.21 -7.61
CA GLY A 237 15.43 3.64 -7.75
C GLY A 237 14.85 4.26 -9.03
N PHE A 238 14.08 3.52 -9.82
CA PHE A 238 13.45 3.98 -11.07
C PHE A 238 11.93 3.92 -10.98
N GLY A 239 11.21 4.71 -11.79
CA GLY A 239 9.74 4.66 -11.84
C GLY A 239 9.24 3.39 -12.53
N ASP A 240 8.14 2.82 -12.05
CA ASP A 240 7.56 1.57 -12.55
C ASP A 240 6.27 1.78 -13.37
N ALA A 241 5.69 0.71 -13.91
CA ALA A 241 4.47 0.79 -14.71
C ALA A 241 3.47 -0.34 -14.42
N ILE A 242 2.20 0.01 -14.21
CA ILE A 242 1.08 -0.94 -14.23
C ILE A 242 0.38 -0.95 -15.59
N VAL A 243 0.01 -2.14 -16.04
CA VAL A 243 -0.73 -2.39 -17.28
C VAL A 243 -1.92 -3.33 -17.01
N GLY A 244 -3.12 -2.90 -17.35
CA GLY A 244 -4.37 -3.67 -17.21
C GLY A 244 -4.72 -4.49 -18.46
N ALA A 245 -5.26 -5.69 -18.24
CA ALA A 245 -5.69 -6.67 -19.26
C ALA A 245 -7.09 -7.24 -18.90
N PRO A 246 -8.17 -6.44 -19.02
CA PRO A 246 -9.49 -6.77 -18.48
C PRO A 246 -10.21 -7.91 -19.21
N GLN A 247 -9.73 -8.37 -20.36
CA GLN A 247 -10.34 -9.47 -21.11
C GLN A 247 -9.57 -10.79 -21.01
N GLU A 248 -8.52 -10.86 -20.19
CA GLU A 248 -7.84 -12.14 -19.89
C GLU A 248 -8.64 -13.00 -18.91
N ASP A 249 -8.58 -14.31 -19.12
CA ASP A 249 -9.31 -15.30 -18.34
C ASP A 249 -8.57 -15.67 -17.04
N ILE A 250 -9.34 -16.00 -16.01
CA ILE A 250 -8.82 -16.63 -14.79
C ILE A 250 -9.19 -18.12 -14.77
N ALA A 251 -8.19 -18.94 -14.47
CA ALA A 251 -8.22 -20.41 -14.50
C ALA A 251 -8.69 -21.06 -15.83
N GLY A 252 -8.82 -20.28 -16.92
CA GLY A 252 -9.38 -20.74 -18.19
C GLY A 252 -10.88 -21.09 -18.13
N THR A 253 -11.59 -20.59 -17.11
CA THR A 253 -13.02 -20.82 -16.90
C THR A 253 -13.81 -19.56 -16.55
N LEU A 254 -13.17 -18.58 -15.91
CA LEU A 254 -13.75 -17.28 -15.61
C LEU A 254 -13.38 -16.34 -16.76
N ILE A 255 -14.30 -16.23 -17.73
CA ILE A 255 -14.06 -15.50 -18.98
C ILE A 255 -14.04 -14.01 -18.71
N ALA A 256 -13.04 -13.29 -19.21
CA ALA A 256 -12.89 -11.84 -19.00
C ALA A 256 -13.00 -11.43 -17.52
N ALA A 257 -12.44 -12.25 -16.63
CA ALA A 257 -12.29 -11.90 -15.22
C ALA A 257 -11.28 -10.76 -15.03
N GLY A 258 -10.29 -10.69 -15.93
CA GLY A 258 -9.33 -9.60 -15.98
C GLY A 258 -8.10 -9.79 -15.09
N ARG A 259 -7.03 -9.10 -15.44
CA ARG A 259 -5.74 -9.09 -14.74
C ARG A 259 -5.11 -7.71 -14.82
N ALA A 260 -4.21 -7.41 -13.89
CA ALA A 260 -3.28 -6.30 -14.05
C ALA A 260 -1.84 -6.75 -13.72
N TYR A 261 -0.86 -6.05 -14.30
CA TYR A 261 0.54 -6.45 -14.28
C TYR A 261 1.43 -5.25 -13.98
N VAL A 262 2.32 -5.39 -13.00
CA VAL A 262 3.29 -4.35 -12.63
C VAL A 262 4.67 -4.75 -13.16
N PHE A 263 5.35 -3.83 -13.84
CA PHE A 263 6.64 -4.03 -14.48
C PHE A 263 7.66 -2.98 -14.02
N SER A 264 8.91 -3.43 -13.83
CA SER A 264 10.03 -2.56 -13.49
C SER A 264 10.36 -1.64 -14.65
N GLY A 265 10.42 -0.33 -14.42
CA GLY A 265 10.77 0.63 -15.48
C GLY A 265 12.24 0.56 -15.89
N ALA A 266 13.13 0.19 -14.97
CA ALA A 266 14.57 0.08 -15.24
C ALA A 266 14.93 -1.02 -16.26
N ASN A 267 14.09 -2.05 -16.40
CA ASN A 267 14.45 -3.27 -17.14
C ASN A 267 13.29 -3.99 -17.86
N GLY A 268 12.04 -3.54 -17.67
CA GLY A 268 10.84 -4.12 -18.28
C GLY A 268 10.46 -5.52 -17.77
N THR A 269 11.01 -5.99 -16.65
CA THR A 269 10.65 -7.29 -16.07
C THR A 269 9.39 -7.21 -15.21
N LEU A 270 8.68 -8.33 -15.09
CA LEU A 270 7.45 -8.43 -14.31
C LEU A 270 7.76 -8.46 -12.81
N ILE A 271 7.21 -7.50 -12.06
CA ILE A 271 7.26 -7.42 -10.59
C ILE A 271 6.07 -8.19 -10.01
N HIS A 272 4.84 -7.82 -10.38
CA HIS A 272 3.61 -8.39 -9.82
C HIS A 272 2.57 -8.76 -10.88
N THR A 273 1.79 -9.81 -10.60
CA THR A 273 0.54 -10.13 -11.30
C THR A 273 -0.60 -9.99 -10.31
N LEU A 274 -1.47 -9.01 -10.54
CA LEU A 274 -2.61 -8.68 -9.71
C LEU A 274 -3.87 -9.33 -10.30
N VAL A 275 -4.73 -9.83 -9.42
CA VAL A 275 -6.05 -10.43 -9.72
C VAL A 275 -7.00 -10.05 -8.59
N SER A 276 -8.31 -9.95 -8.88
CA SER A 276 -9.32 -9.82 -7.82
C SER A 276 -9.16 -10.96 -6.79
N PRO A 277 -9.30 -10.68 -5.47
CA PRO A 277 -9.39 -11.71 -4.43
C PRO A 277 -10.56 -12.67 -4.63
N MET A 278 -11.64 -12.20 -5.27
CA MET A 278 -12.86 -12.94 -5.60
C MET A 278 -13.14 -12.77 -7.11
N PRO A 279 -12.41 -13.48 -7.98
CA PRO A 279 -12.51 -13.25 -9.42
C PRO A 279 -13.83 -13.80 -9.98
N GLU A 280 -14.62 -12.93 -10.60
CA GLU A 280 -15.86 -13.28 -11.29
C GLU A 280 -15.69 -13.28 -12.82
N ALA A 281 -16.62 -13.90 -13.56
CA ALA A 281 -16.59 -13.85 -15.02
C ALA A 281 -17.26 -12.58 -15.53
N SER A 282 -16.62 -11.87 -16.47
CA SER A 282 -17.00 -10.52 -16.92
C SER A 282 -16.85 -9.41 -15.87
N ALA A 283 -15.99 -9.61 -14.87
CA ALA A 283 -15.61 -8.59 -13.89
C ALA A 283 -14.82 -7.42 -14.51
N PHE A 284 -14.04 -7.70 -15.56
CA PHE A 284 -13.15 -6.74 -16.23
C PHE A 284 -12.08 -6.11 -15.32
N PHE A 285 -11.58 -6.84 -14.32
CA PHE A 285 -10.50 -6.38 -13.45
C PHE A 285 -9.28 -5.89 -14.25
N GLY A 286 -8.82 -4.66 -13.99
CA GLY A 286 -7.76 -4.02 -14.79
C GLY A 286 -8.29 -3.14 -15.92
N LEU A 287 -9.60 -2.83 -15.94
CA LEU A 287 -10.18 -1.87 -16.88
C LEU A 287 -9.79 -0.42 -16.56
N SER A 288 -9.54 -0.11 -15.28
CA SER A 288 -8.86 1.10 -14.85
C SER A 288 -7.74 0.74 -13.88
N VAL A 289 -6.63 1.49 -13.93
CA VAL A 289 -5.45 1.31 -13.06
C VAL A 289 -4.87 2.68 -12.74
N SER A 290 -4.36 2.86 -11.52
CA SER A 290 -3.65 4.08 -11.12
C SER A 290 -2.68 3.80 -9.97
N ALA A 291 -1.72 4.69 -9.78
CA ALA A 291 -0.99 4.74 -8.51
C ALA A 291 -1.94 5.24 -7.41
N ALA A 292 -1.89 4.60 -6.25
CA ALA A 292 -2.19 5.25 -4.99
C ALA A 292 -0.91 5.96 -4.50
N TYR A 293 -1.04 6.63 -3.36
CA TYR A 293 0.10 7.01 -2.54
C TYR A 293 0.54 5.79 -1.72
N ASP A 294 1.48 5.96 -0.79
CA ASP A 294 1.58 5.00 0.31
C ASP A 294 0.27 5.09 1.12
N VAL A 295 -0.49 4.00 1.15
CA VAL A 295 -1.70 3.85 1.98
C VAL A 295 -1.56 2.75 3.02
N THR A 296 -0.55 1.89 2.87
CA THR A 296 -0.23 0.81 3.80
C THR A 296 0.76 1.20 4.91
N GLY A 297 1.39 2.36 4.79
CA GLY A 297 2.37 2.92 5.71
C GLY A 297 3.77 2.30 5.61
N ASP A 298 4.13 1.72 4.46
CA ASP A 298 5.43 1.06 4.24
C ASP A 298 6.46 1.93 3.47
N ALA A 299 6.09 3.18 3.16
CA ALA A 299 6.81 4.17 2.37
C ALA A 299 6.99 3.84 0.88
N ILE A 300 6.28 2.85 0.35
CA ILE A 300 6.20 2.52 -1.08
C ILE A 300 4.79 2.89 -1.58
N ALA A 301 4.69 3.34 -2.83
CA ALA A 301 3.40 3.74 -3.40
C ALA A 301 2.56 2.51 -3.77
N ASP A 302 1.31 2.49 -3.31
CA ASP A 302 0.38 1.41 -3.53
C ASP A 302 -0.35 1.53 -4.87
N VAL A 303 -1.17 0.55 -5.23
CA VAL A 303 -1.73 0.42 -6.59
C VAL A 303 -3.23 0.16 -6.58
N ILE A 304 -3.99 0.96 -7.34
CA ILE A 304 -5.45 0.86 -7.46
C ILE A 304 -5.80 0.17 -8.78
N VAL A 305 -6.72 -0.80 -8.73
CA VAL A 305 -7.24 -1.52 -9.90
C VAL A 305 -8.75 -1.58 -9.85
N GLY A 306 -9.41 -1.02 -10.87
CA GLY A 306 -10.86 -1.03 -11.01
C GLY A 306 -11.39 -2.23 -11.79
N SER A 307 -12.62 -2.62 -11.47
CA SER A 307 -13.29 -3.83 -11.94
C SER A 307 -14.81 -3.55 -12.06
N ASP A 308 -15.22 -2.97 -13.18
CA ASP A 308 -16.55 -2.37 -13.35
C ASP A 308 -17.69 -3.37 -13.60
N GLY A 309 -17.35 -4.66 -13.74
CA GLY A 309 -18.31 -5.74 -13.93
C GLY A 309 -18.61 -6.59 -12.69
N ASP A 310 -17.88 -6.40 -11.58
CA ASP A 310 -18.06 -7.22 -10.36
C ASP A 310 -19.47 -7.11 -9.76
N THR A 311 -19.92 -8.19 -9.13
CA THR A 311 -21.18 -8.22 -8.38
C THR A 311 -21.00 -7.63 -6.98
N VAL A 312 -21.96 -6.82 -6.53
CA VAL A 312 -22.06 -6.32 -5.14
C VAL A 312 -23.50 -6.50 -4.68
N ALA A 313 -23.74 -7.06 -3.48
CA ALA A 313 -25.09 -7.28 -2.94
C ALA A 313 -26.08 -7.94 -3.94
N SER A 314 -25.62 -8.96 -4.67
CA SER A 314 -26.38 -9.63 -5.77
C SER A 314 -26.74 -8.74 -6.98
N LEU A 315 -26.18 -7.53 -7.10
CA LEU A 315 -26.34 -6.62 -8.24
C LEU A 315 -25.19 -6.81 -9.24
N GLU A 316 -25.48 -7.50 -10.35
CA GLU A 316 -24.53 -7.76 -11.44
C GLU A 316 -24.05 -6.43 -12.08
N GLY A 317 -22.74 -6.24 -12.22
CA GLY A 317 -22.15 -5.04 -12.80
C GLY A 317 -22.27 -3.77 -11.93
N ALA A 318 -22.52 -3.92 -10.62
CA ALA A 318 -22.39 -2.80 -9.68
C ALA A 318 -20.94 -2.29 -9.65
N GLY A 319 -19.98 -3.20 -9.73
CA GLY A 319 -18.54 -2.92 -9.84
C GLY A 319 -17.84 -2.71 -8.49
N GLN A 320 -16.53 -2.93 -8.50
CA GLN A 320 -15.64 -2.78 -7.34
C GLN A 320 -14.31 -2.12 -7.74
N ALA A 321 -13.59 -1.60 -6.76
CA ALA A 321 -12.19 -1.19 -6.92
C ALA A 321 -11.33 -1.83 -5.84
N TYR A 322 -10.11 -2.22 -6.19
CA TYR A 322 -9.21 -2.95 -5.32
C TYR A 322 -7.91 -2.18 -5.15
N VAL A 323 -7.36 -2.19 -3.94
CA VAL A 323 -6.07 -1.61 -3.61
C VAL A 323 -5.11 -2.74 -3.30
N PHE A 324 -3.91 -2.68 -3.84
CA PHE A 324 -2.83 -3.64 -3.60
C PHE A 324 -1.62 -2.92 -3.03
N ASN A 325 -0.97 -3.53 -2.04
CA ASN A 325 0.31 -3.05 -1.56
C ASN A 325 1.34 -3.08 -2.71
N GLY A 326 1.97 -1.94 -3.00
CA GLY A 326 2.82 -1.77 -4.18
C GLY A 326 4.07 -2.66 -4.16
N ALA A 327 4.67 -2.83 -2.98
CA ALA A 327 5.90 -3.58 -2.77
C ALA A 327 5.74 -5.11 -2.79
N THR A 328 4.53 -5.62 -2.53
CA THR A 328 4.26 -7.06 -2.38
C THR A 328 3.21 -7.62 -3.33
N GLY A 329 2.40 -6.77 -3.96
CA GLY A 329 1.27 -7.16 -4.81
C GLY A 329 0.14 -7.86 -4.05
N VAL A 330 0.09 -7.72 -2.72
CA VAL A 330 -0.94 -8.33 -1.85
C VAL A 330 -2.16 -7.39 -1.79
N PRO A 331 -3.40 -7.90 -1.91
CA PRO A 331 -4.61 -7.10 -1.71
C PRO A 331 -4.63 -6.44 -0.32
N TYR A 332 -4.99 -5.16 -0.28
CA TYR A 332 -5.08 -4.35 0.93
C TYR A 332 -6.53 -3.96 1.24
N LEU A 333 -7.21 -3.28 0.30
CA LEU A 333 -8.61 -2.89 0.42
C LEU A 333 -9.43 -3.38 -0.78
N THR A 334 -10.71 -3.60 -0.53
CA THR A 334 -11.77 -3.75 -1.52
C THR A 334 -12.79 -2.65 -1.26
N LEU A 335 -13.06 -1.82 -2.26
CA LEU A 335 -13.96 -0.68 -2.19
C LEU A 335 -15.18 -0.96 -3.08
N ALA A 336 -16.35 -0.54 -2.59
CA ALA A 336 -17.62 -0.63 -3.30
C ALA A 336 -18.44 0.65 -3.08
N SER A 337 -19.41 0.88 -3.96
CA SER A 337 -20.41 1.93 -3.78
C SER A 337 -21.20 1.72 -2.50
N HIS A 338 -21.46 2.79 -1.75
CA HIS A 338 -22.35 2.75 -0.58
C HIS A 338 -23.84 2.74 -0.97
N ASN A 339 -24.16 3.00 -2.23
CA ASN A 339 -25.49 2.82 -2.81
C ASN A 339 -25.30 2.07 -4.16
N PRO A 340 -24.96 0.78 -4.12
CA PRO A 340 -24.64 0.02 -5.33
C PRO A 340 -25.89 -0.14 -6.18
N GLU A 341 -25.76 0.09 -7.48
CA GLU A 341 -26.84 -0.07 -8.45
C GLU A 341 -26.45 -1.14 -9.48
N ALA A 342 -27.40 -1.97 -9.91
CA ALA A 342 -27.13 -2.95 -10.96
C ALA A 342 -26.69 -2.23 -12.24
N THR A 343 -25.56 -2.65 -12.82
CA THR A 343 -24.85 -1.95 -13.91
C THR A 343 -24.32 -0.55 -13.58
N GLY A 344 -24.17 -0.17 -12.30
CA GLY A 344 -23.64 1.14 -11.86
C GLY A 344 -22.18 1.40 -12.27
N THR A 345 -21.39 0.37 -12.55
CA THR A 345 -19.99 0.45 -13.01
C THR A 345 -19.05 1.21 -12.07
N PHE A 346 -19.14 0.97 -10.76
CA PHE A 346 -18.14 1.42 -9.81
C PHE A 346 -16.75 0.81 -10.13
N GLY A 347 -15.66 1.56 -9.95
CA GLY A 347 -14.32 1.14 -10.39
C GLY A 347 -14.00 1.47 -11.85
N ARG A 348 -14.93 2.11 -12.57
CA ARG A 348 -14.79 2.40 -14.01
C ARG A 348 -13.68 3.41 -14.34
N ALA A 349 -13.36 4.30 -13.41
CA ALA A 349 -12.16 5.12 -13.38
C ALA A 349 -11.70 5.29 -11.93
N VAL A 350 -10.38 5.28 -11.70
CA VAL A 350 -9.77 5.37 -10.36
C VAL A 350 -8.57 6.32 -10.37
N ALA A 351 -8.32 6.99 -9.26
CA ALA A 351 -7.13 7.82 -9.06
C ALA A 351 -6.79 7.96 -7.56
N GLY A 352 -5.51 8.08 -7.21
CA GLY A 352 -5.09 8.45 -5.86
C GLY A 352 -5.14 9.96 -5.61
N LEU A 353 -5.37 10.35 -4.36
CA LEU A 353 -5.23 11.68 -3.79
C LEU A 353 -4.13 11.67 -2.72
N PRO A 354 -3.36 12.76 -2.55
CA PRO A 354 -2.43 12.90 -1.44
C PRO A 354 -3.19 13.10 -0.13
N ASP A 355 -2.72 12.48 0.96
CA ASP A 355 -3.26 12.57 2.33
C ASP A 355 -3.92 13.93 2.65
N ILE A 356 -5.24 14.01 2.45
CA ILE A 356 -6.06 15.19 2.72
C ILE A 356 -6.52 15.21 4.17
N ASN A 357 -6.77 14.06 4.82
CA ASN A 357 -7.31 14.02 6.17
C ASN A 357 -6.22 14.11 7.28
N GLY A 358 -4.96 13.83 6.94
CA GLY A 358 -3.79 13.93 7.81
C GLY A 358 -3.49 12.65 8.60
N ASN A 359 -4.00 11.49 8.18
CA ASN A 359 -3.79 10.21 8.86
C ASN A 359 -2.46 9.51 8.47
N GLY A 360 -1.81 9.96 7.40
CA GLY A 360 -0.56 9.40 6.86
C GLY A 360 -0.72 8.45 5.67
N ALA A 361 -1.94 8.20 5.20
CA ALA A 361 -2.29 7.42 4.02
C ALA A 361 -3.00 8.33 2.99
N GLY A 362 -2.69 8.17 1.70
CA GLY A 362 -3.41 8.92 0.65
C GLY A 362 -4.79 8.36 0.34
N GLU A 363 -5.72 9.22 -0.04
CA GLU A 363 -7.11 8.88 -0.35
C GLU A 363 -7.30 8.35 -1.78
N ILE A 364 -8.48 7.80 -2.05
CA ILE A 364 -8.78 7.05 -3.26
C ILE A 364 -10.07 7.57 -3.89
N ILE A 365 -9.98 8.06 -5.12
CA ILE A 365 -11.12 8.45 -5.95
C ILE A 365 -11.58 7.24 -6.77
N VAL A 366 -12.88 6.92 -6.72
CA VAL A 366 -13.51 5.91 -7.57
C VAL A 366 -14.76 6.45 -8.24
N ALA A 367 -14.87 6.28 -9.56
CA ALA A 367 -16.06 6.67 -10.32
C ALA A 367 -17.02 5.50 -10.58
N ALA A 368 -18.31 5.79 -10.52
CA ALA A 368 -19.42 4.93 -10.92
C ALA A 368 -20.34 5.70 -11.88
N TYR A 369 -19.97 5.78 -13.16
CA TYR A 369 -20.59 6.75 -14.07
C TYR A 369 -22.02 6.41 -14.52
N LEU A 370 -22.50 5.19 -14.25
CA LEU A 370 -23.87 4.76 -14.57
C LEU A 370 -24.81 4.82 -13.37
N GLU A 371 -24.32 5.08 -12.16
CA GLU A 371 -25.19 5.27 -11.00
C GLU A 371 -26.04 6.54 -11.11
N ASP A 372 -27.26 6.48 -10.60
CA ASP A 372 -28.23 7.57 -10.60
C ASP A 372 -27.84 8.60 -9.53
N GLY A 373 -27.25 9.72 -9.92
CA GLY A 373 -27.13 10.91 -9.08
C GLY A 373 -28.51 11.53 -8.83
N VAL A 374 -28.91 11.64 -7.55
CA VAL A 374 -30.15 12.28 -7.02
C VAL A 374 -31.33 12.27 -7.99
N GLY A 375 -31.86 11.08 -8.28
CA GLY A 375 -33.07 10.89 -9.09
C GLY A 375 -32.91 11.14 -10.61
N ILE A 376 -31.69 11.22 -11.13
CA ILE A 376 -31.39 11.47 -12.55
C ILE A 376 -30.63 10.28 -13.15
N THR A 377 -31.30 9.55 -14.04
CA THR A 377 -30.80 8.27 -14.57
C THR A 377 -29.50 8.33 -15.35
N ASP A 378 -28.56 7.43 -15.05
CA ASP A 378 -27.19 7.39 -15.62
C ASP A 378 -26.45 8.75 -15.49
N SER A 379 -26.72 9.57 -14.47
CA SER A 379 -26.05 10.87 -14.36
C SER A 379 -24.61 10.75 -13.87
N GLY A 380 -24.30 9.70 -13.09
CA GLY A 380 -22.97 9.31 -12.63
C GLY A 380 -22.58 9.90 -11.28
N ARG A 381 -21.80 9.12 -10.52
CA ARG A 381 -21.26 9.48 -9.19
C ARG A 381 -19.75 9.29 -9.13
N VAL A 382 -19.11 10.04 -8.24
CA VAL A 382 -17.70 9.86 -7.86
C VAL A 382 -17.61 9.79 -6.34
N TYR A 383 -16.83 8.86 -5.82
CA TYR A 383 -16.63 8.61 -4.40
C TYR A 383 -15.17 8.87 -4.02
N VAL A 384 -14.94 9.41 -2.84
CA VAL A 384 -13.62 9.57 -2.23
C VAL A 384 -13.56 8.76 -0.94
N PHE A 385 -12.59 7.85 -0.85
CA PHE A 385 -12.38 6.97 0.31
C PHE A 385 -11.04 7.27 0.99
N ASP A 386 -10.99 7.09 2.30
CA ASP A 386 -9.75 6.95 3.05
C ASP A 386 -8.98 5.72 2.53
N GLY A 387 -7.72 5.90 2.11
CA GLY A 387 -6.93 4.78 1.58
C GLY A 387 -6.36 3.87 2.65
N GLY A 388 -6.31 4.30 3.91
CA GLY A 388 -5.78 3.51 5.03
C GLY A 388 -6.77 2.52 5.61
N ASP A 389 -8.08 2.81 5.58
CA ASP A 389 -9.11 1.90 6.09
C ASP A 389 -10.32 1.66 5.17
N GLY A 390 -10.47 2.43 4.09
CA GLY A 390 -11.57 2.30 3.14
C GLY A 390 -12.85 3.05 3.52
N THR A 391 -12.83 3.88 4.56
CA THR A 391 -13.98 4.71 4.97
C THR A 391 -14.38 5.69 3.86
N LEU A 392 -15.67 5.79 3.55
CA LEU A 392 -16.17 6.81 2.62
C LEU A 392 -16.07 8.21 3.25
N LEU A 393 -15.34 9.11 2.59
CA LEU A 393 -15.19 10.51 3.00
C LEU A 393 -16.20 11.42 2.31
N GLU A 394 -16.41 11.24 0.99
CA GLU A 394 -17.31 12.10 0.22
C GLU A 394 -17.94 11.38 -0.99
N THR A 395 -19.20 11.72 -1.30
CA THR A 395 -19.87 11.35 -2.56
C THR A 395 -20.20 12.60 -3.36
N MET A 396 -19.71 12.67 -4.60
CA MET A 396 -19.83 13.80 -5.51
C MET A 396 -20.80 13.49 -6.65
N THR A 397 -21.64 14.47 -7.00
CA THR A 397 -22.56 14.43 -8.15
C THR A 397 -22.43 15.68 -9.02
N SER A 398 -22.79 15.59 -10.30
CA SER A 398 -22.68 16.73 -11.23
C SER A 398 -23.63 17.89 -10.86
N PRO A 399 -23.12 19.13 -10.67
CA PRO A 399 -23.98 20.31 -10.42
C PRO A 399 -24.94 20.66 -11.55
N ASN A 400 -24.73 20.14 -12.77
CA ASN A 400 -25.62 20.32 -13.92
C ASN A 400 -26.14 18.97 -14.45
N ALA A 401 -26.26 17.96 -13.59
CA ALA A 401 -26.67 16.60 -13.95
C ALA A 401 -27.88 16.55 -14.90
N THR A 402 -27.76 15.70 -15.93
CA THR A 402 -28.85 15.33 -16.84
C THR A 402 -28.81 13.82 -17.06
N ALA A 403 -29.91 13.25 -17.57
CA ALA A 403 -29.94 11.82 -17.84
C ALA A 403 -28.84 11.41 -18.85
N SER A 404 -28.07 10.38 -18.51
CA SER A 404 -26.87 9.94 -19.25
C SER A 404 -25.78 11.01 -19.39
N SER A 405 -25.57 11.83 -18.34
CA SER A 405 -24.43 12.76 -18.23
C SER A 405 -23.07 12.04 -18.13
N LEU A 406 -23.06 10.86 -17.49
CA LEU A 406 -21.87 10.05 -17.21
C LEU A 406 -20.76 10.84 -16.50
N PHE A 407 -21.12 11.54 -15.42
CA PHE A 407 -20.19 12.15 -14.49
C PHE A 407 -19.30 11.06 -13.85
N GLY A 408 -17.99 11.31 -13.77
CA GLY A 408 -17.01 10.26 -13.47
C GLY A 408 -16.49 9.52 -14.72
N SER A 409 -16.75 10.01 -15.94
CA SER A 409 -16.19 9.43 -17.16
C SER A 409 -14.66 9.40 -17.20
N ALA A 410 -14.02 10.29 -16.43
CA ALA A 410 -12.62 10.25 -16.04
C ALA A 410 -12.46 10.99 -14.70
N VAL A 411 -11.49 10.60 -13.88
CA VAL A 411 -11.16 11.24 -12.59
C VAL A 411 -9.65 11.41 -12.44
N ALA A 412 -9.23 12.43 -11.69
CA ALA A 412 -7.85 12.63 -11.26
C ALA A 412 -7.82 13.48 -9.97
N ALA A 413 -6.69 13.46 -9.25
CA ALA A 413 -6.36 14.53 -8.31
C ALA A 413 -6.42 15.88 -9.05
N GLY A 414 -7.02 16.88 -8.42
CA GLY A 414 -7.25 18.23 -8.92
C GLY A 414 -6.38 19.27 -8.23
N PRO A 415 -6.32 20.50 -8.78
CA PRO A 415 -5.65 21.62 -8.11
C PRO A 415 -6.50 22.16 -6.95
N ASP A 416 -5.82 22.65 -5.90
CA ASP A 416 -6.41 23.34 -4.75
C ASP A 416 -7.17 24.61 -5.20
N ILE A 417 -8.50 24.54 -5.26
CA ILE A 417 -9.40 25.64 -5.64
C ILE A 417 -9.95 26.39 -4.42
N ASN A 418 -9.94 25.76 -3.25
CA ASN A 418 -10.45 26.36 -2.01
C ASN A 418 -9.33 27.09 -1.21
N ALA A 419 -8.06 26.84 -1.50
CA ALA A 419 -6.85 27.32 -0.82
C ALA A 419 -6.70 26.87 0.65
N ASP A 420 -7.17 25.67 1.00
CA ASP A 420 -6.99 25.03 2.30
C ASP A 420 -5.66 24.27 2.44
N GLY A 421 -4.92 24.09 1.34
CA GLY A 421 -3.65 23.38 1.28
C GLY A 421 -3.76 21.90 0.96
N LYS A 422 -4.88 21.43 0.37
CA LYS A 422 -5.14 20.04 0.00
C LYS A 422 -5.49 19.92 -1.49
N SER A 423 -5.37 18.73 -2.04
CA SER A 423 -5.75 18.49 -3.43
C SER A 423 -7.25 18.19 -3.53
N ASP A 424 -7.92 18.92 -4.41
CA ASP A 424 -9.33 18.72 -4.74
C ASP A 424 -9.51 17.61 -5.79
N VAL A 425 -10.73 17.38 -6.28
CA VAL A 425 -11.03 16.31 -7.25
C VAL A 425 -11.35 16.88 -8.63
N LEU A 426 -10.67 16.42 -9.68
CA LEU A 426 -10.96 16.77 -11.07
C LEU A 426 -11.78 15.66 -11.73
N VAL A 427 -13.02 15.97 -12.13
CA VAL A 427 -13.97 15.02 -12.72
C VAL A 427 -14.38 15.42 -14.14
N GLY A 428 -14.37 14.46 -15.05
CA GLY A 428 -14.95 14.57 -16.39
C GLY A 428 -16.38 14.02 -16.47
N ALA A 429 -17.23 14.71 -17.23
CA ALA A 429 -18.60 14.31 -17.57
C ALA A 429 -18.81 14.42 -19.09
N ALA A 430 -18.18 13.53 -19.85
CA ALA A 430 -17.98 13.67 -21.30
C ALA A 430 -19.27 13.70 -22.15
N TYR A 431 -20.40 13.29 -21.58
CA TYR A 431 -21.69 13.20 -22.28
C TYR A 431 -22.64 14.35 -21.92
N GLU A 432 -22.34 15.08 -20.85
CA GLU A 432 -23.17 16.16 -20.33
C GLU A 432 -23.32 17.35 -21.30
N PRO A 433 -24.55 17.88 -21.52
CA PRO A 433 -24.78 18.99 -22.43
C PRO A 433 -24.52 20.36 -21.78
N GLN A 434 -23.73 21.21 -22.45
CA GLN A 434 -23.44 22.59 -22.01
C GLN A 434 -24.53 23.60 -22.42
N PHE A 435 -25.27 23.39 -23.53
CA PHE A 435 -26.17 24.41 -24.10
C PHE A 435 -27.43 23.87 -24.77
N THR A 436 -28.57 23.88 -24.05
CA THR A 436 -29.94 23.60 -24.55
C THR A 436 -30.14 22.18 -25.12
N PRO A 437 -31.38 21.64 -25.21
CA PRO A 437 -31.63 20.27 -25.69
C PRO A 437 -31.37 20.02 -27.20
N THR A 438 -30.51 20.83 -27.86
CA THR A 438 -30.11 20.65 -29.27
C THR A 438 -28.62 20.36 -29.46
N ARG A 439 -27.80 20.49 -28.41
CA ARG A 439 -26.39 20.04 -28.40
C ARG A 439 -26.23 18.87 -27.43
N GLN A 440 -25.99 17.68 -27.99
CA GLN A 440 -25.75 16.45 -27.24
C GLN A 440 -24.24 16.16 -27.18
N ASN A 441 -23.79 15.51 -26.11
CA ASN A 441 -22.42 15.03 -25.94
C ASN A 441 -21.36 16.13 -26.16
N THR A 442 -21.63 17.36 -25.69
CA THR A 442 -20.60 18.42 -25.68
C THR A 442 -19.54 18.11 -24.62
N GLY A 443 -19.97 17.53 -23.49
CA GLY A 443 -19.14 17.20 -22.34
C GLY A 443 -18.91 18.37 -21.39
N ARG A 444 -18.61 18.08 -20.13
CA ARG A 444 -18.18 19.04 -19.08
C ARG A 444 -17.04 18.47 -18.27
N ALA A 445 -16.35 19.33 -17.53
CA ALA A 445 -15.38 18.94 -16.52
C ALA A 445 -15.48 19.89 -15.32
N TYR A 446 -15.20 19.38 -14.13
CA TYR A 446 -15.37 20.07 -12.86
C TYR A 446 -14.13 19.86 -11.99
N VAL A 447 -13.67 20.90 -11.30
CA VAL A 447 -12.87 20.72 -10.07
C VAL A 447 -13.82 20.89 -8.90
N MET A 448 -13.87 19.92 -7.99
CA MET A 448 -14.77 19.87 -6.84
C MET A 448 -13.94 19.76 -5.56
N ALA A 449 -14.16 20.69 -4.64
CA ALA A 449 -13.40 20.74 -3.41
C ALA A 449 -13.81 19.60 -2.49
N VAL A 450 -12.83 18.93 -1.88
CA VAL A 450 -13.05 17.74 -1.05
C VAL A 450 -12.88 18.06 0.44
N SER A 451 -13.83 17.63 1.27
CA SER A 451 -13.75 17.87 2.72
C SER A 451 -12.92 16.82 3.43
N ALA A 452 -11.87 17.26 4.11
CA ALA A 452 -10.97 16.41 4.89
C ALA A 452 -11.51 15.97 6.27
N THR A 453 -12.73 16.38 6.63
CA THR A 453 -13.46 15.83 7.78
C THR A 453 -14.63 15.05 7.24
N GLY A 454 -14.67 13.74 7.52
CA GLY A 454 -15.84 12.91 7.22
C GLY A 454 -17.06 13.46 7.97
N GLY A 455 -18.08 13.87 7.21
CA GLY A 455 -19.32 14.43 7.75
C GLY A 455 -19.30 15.93 8.10
N GLU A 456 -20.52 16.47 8.23
CA GLU A 456 -20.89 17.80 8.71
C GLU A 456 -20.57 19.01 7.80
N GLY A 457 -21.39 19.15 6.74
CA GLY A 457 -21.57 20.41 6.02
C GLY A 457 -22.38 21.46 6.81
N GLU A 458 -21.85 21.99 7.93
CA GLU A 458 -22.46 23.15 8.61
C GLU A 458 -22.22 24.46 7.81
N GLY A 459 -23.19 24.80 6.96
CA GLY A 459 -23.23 26.08 6.26
C GLY A 459 -24.19 27.10 6.91
N GLU A 460 -23.85 27.70 8.05
CA GLU A 460 -24.60 28.86 8.57
C GLU A 460 -24.42 30.09 7.64
N GLY A 461 -25.38 30.28 6.73
CA GLY A 461 -25.47 31.45 5.85
C GLY A 461 -26.89 31.99 5.75
N GLU A 462 -27.26 32.95 6.60
CA GLU A 462 -28.57 33.61 6.52
C GLU A 462 -28.78 34.30 5.16
N GLY A 463 -29.71 33.78 4.35
CA GLY A 463 -30.12 34.38 3.08
C GLY A 463 -31.52 33.93 2.65
N GLU A 464 -32.53 34.79 2.82
CA GLU A 464 -33.94 34.46 2.53
C GLU A 464 -34.20 34.02 1.08
N GLY A 465 -34.68 32.79 0.90
CA GLY A 465 -35.21 32.25 -0.36
C GLY A 465 -36.21 31.11 -0.10
N GLU A 466 -37.46 31.25 -0.55
CA GLU A 466 -38.54 30.32 -0.20
C GLU A 466 -38.56 29.04 -1.07
N GLY A 467 -38.47 27.87 -0.42
CA GLY A 467 -39.12 26.59 -0.78
C GLY A 467 -38.59 25.79 -1.99
N GLU A 468 -38.07 24.58 -1.75
CA GLU A 468 -38.76 23.27 -1.74
C GLU A 468 -37.71 22.15 -1.49
N GLY A 469 -38.03 21.08 -0.73
CA GLY A 469 -37.11 19.94 -0.57
C GLY A 469 -36.99 19.25 0.80
N GLU A 470 -37.96 19.34 1.72
CA GLU A 470 -37.95 18.48 2.93
C GLU A 470 -38.35 17.04 2.55
N GLY A 471 -37.40 16.10 2.55
CA GLY A 471 -37.65 14.70 2.21
C GLY A 471 -36.45 13.77 2.09
N GLU A 472 -35.22 14.29 2.01
CA GLU A 472 -33.97 13.50 1.82
C GLU A 472 -32.90 13.88 2.86
N LEU A 473 -33.34 14.12 4.11
CA LEU A 473 -32.45 14.02 5.26
C LEU A 473 -32.54 12.58 5.75
N ASP A 474 -31.38 11.99 5.99
CA ASP A 474 -31.12 10.81 6.81
C ASP A 474 -30.20 11.38 7.91
N ARG A 475 -30.72 11.52 9.13
CA ARG A 475 -30.05 12.32 10.18
C ARG A 475 -29.09 11.49 11.03
N ASP A 476 -29.38 10.22 11.23
CA ASP A 476 -28.60 9.31 12.07
C ASP A 476 -27.70 8.35 11.26
N GLY A 477 -27.89 8.28 9.94
CA GLY A 477 -26.95 7.68 8.97
C GLY A 477 -27.16 6.19 8.74
N ASP A 478 -28.39 5.70 8.90
CA ASP A 478 -28.71 4.27 8.91
C ASP A 478 -29.19 3.72 7.54
N GLY A 479 -29.50 4.62 6.59
CA GLY A 479 -30.02 4.29 5.26
C GLY A 479 -31.53 4.54 5.07
N LEU A 480 -32.26 4.99 6.09
CA LEU A 480 -33.62 5.51 6.01
C LEU A 480 -33.62 7.03 5.92
N ALA A 481 -34.61 7.59 5.21
CA ALA A 481 -34.84 9.03 5.22
C ALA A 481 -35.85 9.40 6.30
N ASP A 482 -35.60 10.48 7.05
CA ASP A 482 -36.49 11.15 8.02
C ASP A 482 -37.99 11.11 7.67
N ALA A 483 -38.31 11.18 6.37
CA ALA A 483 -39.66 11.20 5.84
C ALA A 483 -40.41 9.85 5.88
N VAL A 484 -39.72 8.71 5.96
CA VAL A 484 -40.32 7.38 6.16
C VAL A 484 -40.37 6.97 7.64
N GLU A 485 -39.58 7.64 8.47
CA GLU A 485 -39.34 7.36 9.88
C GLU A 485 -40.32 8.09 10.80
N THR A 486 -41.47 7.44 10.99
CA THR A 486 -42.62 8.12 11.59
C THR A 486 -42.55 8.29 13.13
N ASN A 487 -41.51 7.78 13.81
CA ASN A 487 -41.36 7.67 15.26
C ASN A 487 -42.68 7.23 15.94
N THR A 488 -43.16 6.04 15.55
CA THR A 488 -44.39 5.44 16.10
C THR A 488 -44.16 4.15 16.86
N GLY A 489 -42.96 3.54 16.81
CA GLY A 489 -42.66 2.27 17.44
C GLY A 489 -43.53 1.12 16.90
N THR A 490 -43.76 1.09 15.58
CA THR A 490 -44.59 0.09 14.89
C THR A 490 -44.31 0.13 13.40
N TYR A 491 -43.70 -0.93 12.86
CA TYR A 491 -43.51 -1.08 11.43
C TYR A 491 -44.85 -1.27 10.68
N VAL A 492 -45.03 -0.51 9.61
CA VAL A 492 -46.20 -0.59 8.72
C VAL A 492 -45.79 -0.97 7.30
N SER A 493 -44.69 -0.41 6.82
CA SER A 493 -44.04 -0.70 5.52
C SER A 493 -42.73 0.08 5.39
N PRO A 494 -41.86 -0.19 4.39
CA PRO A 494 -40.66 0.62 4.12
C PRO A 494 -40.87 2.12 3.86
N ALA A 495 -42.12 2.58 3.69
CA ALA A 495 -42.48 4.00 3.54
C ALA A 495 -43.19 4.60 4.78
N SER A 496 -43.12 3.89 5.91
CA SER A 496 -43.72 4.19 7.21
C SER A 496 -43.14 3.18 8.21
N THR A 497 -41.84 3.28 8.45
CA THR A 497 -41.02 2.28 9.17
C THR A 497 -41.32 2.25 10.67
N GLY A 498 -41.79 3.38 11.22
CA GLY A 498 -42.10 3.49 12.65
C GLY A 498 -40.91 3.86 13.53
N THR A 499 -39.71 3.84 12.95
CA THR A 499 -38.38 4.14 13.51
C THR A 499 -38.22 5.60 13.90
N ASP A 500 -37.21 5.91 14.73
CA ASP A 500 -36.96 7.25 15.28
C ASP A 500 -35.80 7.93 14.51
N PRO A 501 -36.05 9.00 13.71
CA PRO A 501 -35.07 9.63 12.80
C PRO A 501 -33.98 10.46 13.51
N ASP A 502 -33.66 10.13 14.75
CA ASP A 502 -32.57 10.66 15.56
C ASP A 502 -31.77 9.48 16.22
N ASN A 503 -32.04 8.22 15.85
CA ASN A 503 -31.50 7.00 16.46
C ASN A 503 -31.47 5.79 15.48
N PRO A 504 -30.29 5.37 14.99
CA PRO A 504 -30.12 4.48 13.83
C PRO A 504 -30.29 2.97 14.13
N ASP A 505 -30.95 2.63 15.23
CA ASP A 505 -31.21 1.28 15.79
C ASP A 505 -32.34 1.46 16.82
N THR A 506 -33.58 1.51 16.34
CA THR A 506 -34.77 1.98 17.08
C THR A 506 -35.10 1.09 18.28
N ASP A 507 -34.90 -0.21 18.17
CA ASP A 507 -35.23 -1.15 19.24
C ASP A 507 -34.02 -1.65 20.06
N GLY A 508 -32.80 -1.37 19.61
CA GLY A 508 -31.56 -1.51 20.35
C GLY A 508 -30.97 -2.91 20.32
N ASP A 509 -31.19 -3.67 19.23
CA ASP A 509 -30.73 -5.04 19.08
C ASP A 509 -29.34 -5.19 18.41
N GLY A 510 -28.89 -4.13 17.73
CA GLY A 510 -27.58 -4.02 17.09
C GLY A 510 -27.58 -4.13 15.56
N MET A 511 -28.75 -4.33 14.94
CA MET A 511 -28.95 -4.08 13.50
C MET A 511 -29.45 -2.65 13.28
N PRO A 512 -29.02 -1.93 12.22
CA PRO A 512 -29.58 -0.62 11.88
C PRO A 512 -30.95 -0.74 11.21
N ASP A 513 -31.85 0.19 11.48
CA ASP A 513 -33.23 0.10 11.01
C ASP A 513 -33.32 0.03 9.46
N GLY A 514 -32.45 0.76 8.76
CA GLY A 514 -32.31 0.74 7.30
C GLY A 514 -31.81 -0.60 6.74
N TYR A 515 -30.93 -1.30 7.46
CA TYR A 515 -30.51 -2.66 7.10
C TYR A 515 -31.70 -3.64 7.22
N GLU A 516 -32.41 -3.58 8.33
CA GLU A 516 -33.58 -4.43 8.59
C GLU A 516 -34.68 -4.23 7.54
N VAL A 517 -34.98 -2.99 7.20
CA VAL A 517 -35.96 -2.65 6.16
C VAL A 517 -35.52 -3.17 4.78
N ALA A 518 -34.22 -3.15 4.48
CA ALA A 518 -33.67 -3.67 3.22
C ALA A 518 -33.84 -5.20 3.09
N TYR A 519 -33.66 -5.95 4.19
CA TYR A 519 -33.84 -7.41 4.23
C TYR A 519 -35.25 -7.86 4.65
N ALA A 520 -36.18 -6.91 4.83
CA ALA A 520 -37.59 -7.11 5.18
C ALA A 520 -37.83 -7.73 6.57
N TYR A 521 -36.97 -7.39 7.52
CA TYR A 521 -37.12 -7.56 8.97
C TYR A 521 -38.00 -6.42 9.54
N ASP A 522 -38.32 -6.44 10.84
CA ASP A 522 -39.19 -5.45 11.51
C ASP A 522 -38.33 -4.62 12.49
N PRO A 523 -37.91 -3.38 12.14
CA PRO A 523 -36.99 -2.53 12.94
C PRO A 523 -37.63 -1.92 14.20
N ASN A 524 -38.55 -2.67 14.80
CA ASN A 524 -39.24 -2.40 16.05
C ASN A 524 -39.51 -3.71 16.83
N ASP A 525 -39.03 -4.88 16.37
CA ASP A 525 -39.08 -6.18 17.05
C ASP A 525 -37.65 -6.75 17.24
N PRO A 526 -36.99 -6.47 18.39
CA PRO A 526 -35.57 -6.77 18.69
C PRO A 526 -35.29 -8.27 18.91
N SER A 527 -36.10 -9.13 18.29
CA SER A 527 -36.03 -10.58 18.36
C SER A 527 -35.72 -11.22 17.03
N ASP A 528 -35.72 -10.47 15.92
CA ASP A 528 -35.29 -10.99 14.62
C ASP A 528 -33.77 -10.84 14.36
N ALA A 529 -33.01 -9.97 15.03
CA ALA A 529 -31.53 -10.11 15.13
C ALA A 529 -31.10 -11.52 15.55
N GLY A 530 -31.84 -12.10 16.48
CA GLY A 530 -31.62 -13.44 17.03
C GLY A 530 -32.31 -14.56 16.24
N ALA A 531 -32.92 -14.27 15.10
CA ALA A 531 -33.51 -15.26 14.20
C ALA A 531 -32.52 -15.73 13.14
N ASP A 532 -32.63 -17.00 12.80
CA ASP A 532 -31.95 -17.71 11.69
C ASP A 532 -33.05 -17.95 10.64
N TYR A 533 -33.14 -17.08 9.62
CA TYR A 533 -34.29 -17.10 8.70
C TYR A 533 -34.14 -18.03 7.51
N ASP A 534 -32.91 -18.32 7.08
CA ASP A 534 -32.64 -19.19 5.93
C ASP A 534 -32.26 -20.63 6.36
N GLY A 535 -31.86 -20.84 7.61
CA GLY A 535 -31.58 -22.13 8.23
C GLY A 535 -30.12 -22.58 8.11
N ASP A 536 -29.17 -21.67 7.89
CA ASP A 536 -27.74 -21.96 7.78
C ASP A 536 -27.06 -22.18 9.16
N GLY A 537 -27.59 -21.52 10.21
CA GLY A 537 -27.14 -21.63 11.60
C GLY A 537 -26.48 -20.37 12.17
N LEU A 538 -26.35 -19.30 11.38
CA LEU A 538 -26.07 -17.93 11.83
C LEU A 538 -27.39 -17.21 12.14
N SER A 539 -27.34 -16.04 12.81
CA SER A 539 -28.52 -15.18 12.98
C SER A 539 -28.37 -13.88 12.20
N ASN A 540 -29.48 -13.21 11.86
CA ASN A 540 -29.47 -12.04 10.98
C ASN A 540 -28.48 -10.94 11.44
N LEU A 541 -28.41 -10.64 12.76
CA LEU A 541 -27.43 -9.72 13.34
C LEU A 541 -25.99 -10.22 13.19
N GLU A 542 -25.81 -11.52 13.30
CA GLU A 542 -24.54 -12.21 13.18
C GLU A 542 -24.02 -12.21 11.73
N GLU A 543 -24.91 -12.13 10.75
CA GLU A 543 -24.62 -12.01 9.33
C GLU A 543 -24.39 -10.54 8.93
N PHE A 544 -25.18 -9.61 9.46
CA PHE A 544 -24.93 -8.17 9.42
C PHE A 544 -23.50 -7.84 9.87
N LEU A 545 -23.10 -8.29 11.06
CA LEU A 545 -21.77 -8.07 11.64
C LEU A 545 -20.63 -8.80 10.89
N ARG A 546 -20.95 -9.65 9.92
CA ARG A 546 -19.98 -10.35 9.04
C ARG A 546 -20.00 -9.83 7.60
N VAL A 547 -20.95 -8.96 7.25
CA VAL A 547 -21.25 -8.55 5.86
C VAL A 547 -21.49 -9.78 4.96
N SER A 548 -22.25 -10.75 5.48
CA SER A 548 -22.78 -11.87 4.70
C SER A 548 -24.26 -11.68 4.35
N ASP A 549 -24.79 -12.51 3.46
CA ASP A 549 -26.16 -12.39 2.95
C ASP A 549 -27.12 -13.16 3.87
N PRO A 550 -27.99 -12.50 4.66
CA PRO A 550 -28.84 -13.13 5.67
C PRO A 550 -30.05 -13.89 5.08
N ASN A 551 -29.93 -14.27 3.81
CA ASN A 551 -30.85 -15.12 3.05
C ASN A 551 -30.10 -16.20 2.24
N ASN A 552 -28.78 -16.40 2.45
CA ASN A 552 -27.95 -17.38 1.76
C ASN A 552 -27.58 -18.61 2.63
N PRO A 553 -28.31 -19.74 2.52
CA PRO A 553 -28.17 -20.87 3.45
C PRO A 553 -26.94 -21.78 3.19
N TYR A 554 -25.82 -21.21 2.75
CA TYR A 554 -24.61 -21.91 2.30
C TYR A 554 -23.31 -21.13 2.55
N ASP A 555 -23.24 -20.28 3.58
CA ASP A 555 -22.04 -19.47 3.83
C ASP A 555 -20.78 -20.33 4.09
N PRO A 556 -19.61 -19.96 3.54
CA PRO A 556 -18.53 -20.92 3.29
C PRO A 556 -17.59 -21.21 4.48
N VAL A 557 -17.76 -20.57 5.64
CA VAL A 557 -16.89 -20.79 6.83
C VAL A 557 -17.72 -20.86 8.09
N LEU A 558 -17.76 -22.04 8.71
CA LEU A 558 -18.40 -22.22 10.01
C LEU A 558 -17.50 -21.62 11.10
N VAL A 559 -17.95 -20.50 11.67
CA VAL A 559 -17.25 -19.74 12.73
C VAL A 559 -17.90 -20.04 14.08
N GLY A 560 -17.11 -20.05 15.15
CA GLY A 560 -17.62 -20.09 16.51
C GLY A 560 -16.80 -19.22 17.44
N TYR A 561 -17.46 -18.57 18.39
CA TYR A 561 -16.84 -17.60 19.30
C TYR A 561 -16.55 -18.21 20.65
N VAL A 562 -15.46 -17.76 21.27
CA VAL A 562 -15.07 -18.13 22.63
C VAL A 562 -14.77 -16.87 23.43
N SER A 563 -15.30 -16.77 24.64
CA SER A 563 -15.11 -15.63 25.53
C SER A 563 -14.87 -16.07 26.98
N SER A 564 -13.69 -15.74 27.50
CA SER A 564 -13.30 -16.03 28.90
C SER A 564 -14.13 -15.28 29.96
N ALA A 565 -15.00 -14.36 29.55
CA ALA A 565 -15.87 -13.58 30.46
C ALA A 565 -17.08 -14.37 31.00
N PHE A 566 -17.45 -15.49 30.37
CA PHE A 566 -18.62 -16.29 30.74
C PHE A 566 -18.24 -17.35 31.79
N GLY A 567 -18.56 -17.06 33.06
CA GLY A 567 -17.86 -17.63 34.23
C GLY A 567 -18.20 -19.04 34.72
N ASP A 568 -18.82 -19.93 33.93
CA ASP A 568 -19.02 -21.36 34.26
C ASP A 568 -19.11 -22.23 32.98
N ASP A 569 -18.52 -23.43 33.00
CA ASP A 569 -18.27 -24.30 31.83
C ASP A 569 -19.52 -25.10 31.34
N ILE A 570 -20.64 -24.42 31.07
CA ILE A 570 -21.80 -25.00 30.33
C ILE A 570 -22.59 -23.92 29.56
N ALA A 571 -22.95 -24.24 28.31
CA ALA A 571 -24.11 -23.72 27.55
C ALA A 571 -23.97 -22.45 26.68
N GLY A 572 -22.77 -22.10 26.22
CA GLY A 572 -22.64 -21.40 24.93
C GLY A 572 -22.97 -22.36 23.78
N ASP A 573 -23.62 -21.90 22.72
CA ASP A 573 -23.82 -22.64 21.47
C ASP A 573 -22.71 -22.35 20.44
N GLY A 574 -21.93 -21.30 20.66
CA GLY A 574 -20.82 -20.87 19.80
C GLY A 574 -21.12 -19.60 19.01
N THR A 575 -22.32 -19.03 19.14
CA THR A 575 -22.68 -17.73 18.57
C THR A 575 -21.99 -16.55 19.27
N LEU A 576 -22.04 -15.37 18.66
CA LEU A 576 -21.54 -14.11 19.20
C LEU A 576 -22.32 -13.70 20.47
N ALA A 577 -23.62 -13.99 20.49
CA ALA A 577 -24.53 -13.75 21.61
C ALA A 577 -24.38 -14.77 22.76
N SER A 578 -23.97 -16.01 22.45
CA SER A 578 -23.80 -17.10 23.41
C SER A 578 -22.46 -17.86 23.16
N PRO A 579 -21.32 -17.17 23.31
CA PRO A 579 -20.00 -17.73 23.00
C PRO A 579 -19.63 -18.84 23.99
N TRP A 580 -18.75 -19.74 23.55
CA TRP A 580 -18.23 -20.78 24.45
C TRP A 580 -17.34 -20.18 25.53
N ALA A 581 -17.47 -20.67 26.77
CA ALA A 581 -16.69 -20.20 27.92
C ALA A 581 -15.22 -20.64 27.91
N SER A 582 -14.88 -21.69 27.14
CA SER A 582 -13.51 -22.21 27.03
C SER A 582 -13.21 -22.75 25.63
N ILE A 583 -11.95 -22.62 25.21
CA ILE A 583 -11.43 -23.13 23.95
C ILE A 583 -11.52 -24.66 23.94
N SER A 584 -11.21 -25.29 25.07
CA SER A 584 -11.34 -26.73 25.27
C SER A 584 -12.78 -27.23 25.04
N TYR A 585 -13.79 -26.49 25.53
CA TYR A 585 -15.19 -26.85 25.28
C TYR A 585 -15.57 -26.65 23.81
N ALA A 586 -15.22 -25.51 23.21
CA ALA A 586 -15.44 -25.25 21.79
C ALA A 586 -14.88 -26.38 20.90
N LEU A 587 -13.63 -26.80 21.14
CA LEU A 587 -12.97 -27.91 20.45
C LEU A 587 -13.71 -29.26 20.57
N THR A 588 -14.55 -29.45 21.59
CA THR A 588 -15.40 -30.65 21.70
C THR A 588 -16.72 -30.55 20.95
N GLN A 589 -17.22 -29.34 20.67
CA GLN A 589 -18.47 -29.14 19.93
C GLN A 589 -18.25 -29.21 18.41
N VAL A 590 -17.09 -28.71 17.93
CA VAL A 590 -16.77 -28.58 16.49
C VAL A 590 -16.28 -29.87 15.81
N ALA A 591 -16.37 -31.03 16.47
CA ALA A 591 -16.02 -32.34 15.92
C ALA A 591 -17.28 -33.25 15.85
N PRO A 592 -17.63 -33.87 14.70
CA PRO A 592 -16.69 -34.38 13.69
C PRO A 592 -17.13 -34.21 12.20
N SER A 593 -16.34 -33.45 11.42
CA SER A 593 -16.37 -33.47 9.95
C SER A 593 -14.95 -33.20 9.41
N GLU A 594 -14.22 -34.24 8.96
CA GLU A 594 -12.83 -34.11 8.47
C GLU A 594 -12.70 -33.37 7.11
N THR A 595 -13.73 -32.65 6.67
CA THR A 595 -13.83 -32.04 5.33
C THR A 595 -14.20 -30.57 5.31
N THR A 596 -14.52 -29.95 6.47
CA THR A 596 -14.95 -28.55 6.54
C THR A 596 -13.99 -27.77 7.45
N PRO A 597 -13.32 -26.70 6.98
CA PRO A 597 -12.52 -25.85 7.87
C PRO A 597 -13.43 -25.12 8.86
N TYR A 598 -12.98 -24.99 10.11
CA TYR A 598 -13.70 -24.31 11.18
C TYR A 598 -12.80 -23.23 11.80
N THR A 599 -13.35 -22.07 12.12
CA THR A 599 -12.59 -20.97 12.74
C THR A 599 -13.15 -20.64 14.12
N LEU A 600 -12.30 -20.71 15.15
CA LEU A 600 -12.60 -20.22 16.49
C LEU A 600 -12.07 -18.78 16.63
N LEU A 601 -12.98 -17.84 16.86
CA LEU A 601 -12.65 -16.45 17.17
C LEU A 601 -12.65 -16.22 18.67
N LEU A 602 -11.54 -15.71 19.18
CA LEU A 602 -11.33 -15.47 20.61
C LEU A 602 -11.52 -13.98 20.92
N PHE A 603 -12.43 -13.69 21.85
CA PHE A 603 -12.60 -12.35 22.43
C PHE A 603 -11.42 -11.97 23.32
N ASP A 604 -11.27 -10.67 23.58
CA ASP A 604 -10.30 -10.10 24.53
C ASP A 604 -10.39 -10.80 25.91
N GLY A 605 -9.24 -11.13 26.49
CA GLY A 605 -9.18 -11.79 27.80
C GLY A 605 -8.13 -12.89 27.95
N THR A 606 -8.17 -13.56 29.10
CA THR A 606 -7.15 -14.54 29.53
C THR A 606 -7.73 -15.94 29.71
N TYR A 607 -7.42 -16.83 28.78
CA TYR A 607 -7.87 -18.23 28.72
C TYR A 607 -6.90 -19.12 29.49
N THR A 608 -7.23 -19.44 30.74
CA THR A 608 -6.36 -20.25 31.64
C THR A 608 -6.62 -21.75 31.48
N GLU A 609 -6.20 -22.30 30.35
CA GLU A 609 -6.49 -23.68 29.96
C GLU A 609 -5.38 -24.31 29.11
N SER A 610 -5.44 -25.61 28.84
CA SER A 610 -4.47 -26.33 28.01
C SER A 610 -5.18 -27.39 27.19
N PHE A 611 -4.96 -27.39 25.88
CA PHE A 611 -5.78 -28.13 24.92
C PHE A 611 -4.97 -28.67 23.75
N ASP A 612 -5.55 -29.70 23.11
CA ASP A 612 -5.07 -30.31 21.88
C ASP A 612 -5.92 -29.78 20.71
N LEU A 613 -5.29 -29.20 19.70
CA LEU A 613 -5.99 -28.82 18.46
C LEU A 613 -6.46 -30.07 17.70
N ILE A 614 -7.54 -29.92 16.94
CA ILE A 614 -7.99 -30.89 15.96
C ILE A 614 -7.44 -30.54 14.56
N PRO A 615 -7.34 -31.49 13.62
CA PRO A 615 -6.89 -31.17 12.26
C PRO A 615 -7.82 -30.20 11.54
N GLY A 616 -7.28 -29.26 10.77
CA GLY A 616 -8.07 -28.33 9.94
C GLY A 616 -8.70 -27.13 10.66
N ILE A 617 -8.40 -26.91 11.94
CA ILE A 617 -8.96 -25.79 12.71
C ILE A 617 -8.07 -24.54 12.71
N THR A 618 -8.71 -23.38 12.57
CA THR A 618 -8.09 -22.07 12.82
C THR A 618 -8.52 -21.58 14.20
N ILE A 619 -7.58 -21.09 15.00
CA ILE A 619 -7.88 -20.25 16.16
C ILE A 619 -7.26 -18.88 15.93
N ALA A 620 -8.07 -17.84 16.00
CA ALA A 620 -7.64 -16.46 15.82
C ALA A 620 -8.17 -15.55 16.93
N GLY A 621 -7.35 -14.60 17.38
CA GLY A 621 -7.85 -13.45 18.12
C GLY A 621 -8.66 -12.53 17.20
N MET A 622 -9.74 -11.95 17.71
CA MET A 622 -10.48 -10.91 17.00
C MET A 622 -9.60 -9.67 16.75
N GLN A 623 -9.90 -8.89 15.71
CA GLN A 623 -9.14 -7.68 15.37
C GLN A 623 -9.14 -6.71 16.56
N GLY A 624 -7.95 -6.29 17.01
CA GLY A 624 -7.77 -5.42 18.18
C GLY A 624 -7.87 -6.11 19.56
N ALA A 625 -8.24 -7.39 19.65
CA ALA A 625 -8.36 -8.11 20.93
C ALA A 625 -7.01 -8.56 21.50
N THR A 626 -6.80 -8.40 22.82
CA THR A 626 -5.61 -8.88 23.53
C THR A 626 -5.86 -10.28 24.10
N VAL A 627 -5.78 -11.27 23.21
CA VAL A 627 -6.03 -12.67 23.57
C VAL A 627 -4.80 -13.31 24.20
N VAL A 628 -4.90 -13.71 25.47
CA VAL A 628 -3.82 -14.38 26.22
C VAL A 628 -4.24 -15.80 26.61
N ILE A 629 -3.47 -16.80 26.18
CA ILE A 629 -3.66 -18.22 26.52
C ILE A 629 -2.63 -18.60 27.58
N GLN A 630 -3.07 -18.80 28.83
CA GLN A 630 -2.21 -19.19 29.95
C GLN A 630 -2.18 -20.71 30.14
N GLY A 631 -1.46 -21.40 29.25
CA GLY A 631 -1.26 -22.85 29.33
C GLY A 631 -0.55 -23.43 28.11
N GLN A 632 -0.52 -24.76 28.02
CA GLN A 632 0.14 -25.49 26.93
C GLN A 632 -0.84 -25.77 25.78
N VAL A 633 -0.42 -25.44 24.56
CA VAL A 633 -1.13 -25.79 23.31
C VAL A 633 -0.39 -26.94 22.61
N ASN A 634 -1.12 -27.99 22.19
CA ASN A 634 -0.58 -29.03 21.32
C ASN A 634 -1.17 -28.89 19.91
N GLY A 635 -0.32 -28.62 18.91
CA GLY A 635 -0.72 -28.35 17.54
C GLY A 635 -0.96 -29.62 16.70
N ALA A 636 -1.90 -29.53 15.76
CA ALA A 636 -2.32 -30.59 14.86
C ALA A 636 -2.07 -30.25 13.38
N THR A 637 -2.21 -31.25 12.50
CA THR A 637 -2.00 -31.06 11.05
C THR A 637 -3.06 -30.13 10.42
N ALA A 638 -2.63 -29.24 9.53
CA ALA A 638 -3.45 -28.22 8.88
C ALA A 638 -4.19 -27.30 9.86
N SER A 639 -3.64 -27.09 11.07
CA SER A 639 -4.17 -26.10 12.02
C SER A 639 -3.42 -24.76 11.92
N VAL A 640 -4.13 -23.68 12.25
CA VAL A 640 -3.62 -22.30 12.18
C VAL A 640 -3.82 -21.60 13.52
N LEU A 641 -2.79 -20.89 14.01
CA LEU A 641 -2.90 -19.94 15.12
C LEU A 641 -2.57 -18.53 14.62
N ARG A 642 -3.47 -17.57 14.87
CA ARG A 642 -3.30 -16.17 14.45
C ARG A 642 -3.58 -15.18 15.57
N GLY A 643 -2.72 -14.19 15.78
CA GLY A 643 -3.04 -13.02 16.61
C GLY A 643 -3.33 -13.35 18.08
N VAL A 644 -2.57 -14.29 18.68
CA VAL A 644 -2.73 -14.71 20.08
C VAL A 644 -1.40 -14.64 20.83
N LYS A 645 -1.45 -14.30 22.12
CA LYS A 645 -0.33 -14.47 23.05
C LYS A 645 -0.48 -15.79 23.79
N ILE A 646 0.56 -16.63 23.82
CA ILE A 646 0.65 -17.82 24.67
C ILE A 646 1.64 -17.52 25.79
N GLU A 647 1.21 -17.64 27.04
CA GLU A 647 1.95 -17.22 28.23
C GLU A 647 2.14 -18.38 29.22
N ALA A 648 3.31 -18.47 29.84
CA ALA A 648 3.60 -19.49 30.85
C ALA A 648 2.70 -19.32 32.08
N PRO A 649 1.89 -20.32 32.47
CA PRO A 649 1.10 -20.23 33.69
C PRO A 649 2.02 -20.25 34.92
N ALA A 650 1.67 -19.46 35.95
CA ALA A 650 2.51 -19.07 37.09
C ALA A 650 3.06 -20.19 38.01
N ALA A 651 2.94 -21.47 37.63
CA ALA A 651 3.46 -22.63 38.34
C ALA A 651 3.93 -23.79 37.43
N ALA A 652 4.03 -23.61 36.11
CA ALA A 652 4.45 -24.67 35.19
C ALA A 652 5.98 -24.81 35.08
N ALA A 653 6.43 -26.04 34.87
CA ALA A 653 7.83 -26.41 34.79
C ALA A 653 8.13 -27.16 33.49
N THR A 654 9.22 -26.81 32.81
CA THR A 654 9.92 -27.64 31.79
C THR A 654 9.17 -28.06 30.52
N SER A 655 7.89 -27.74 30.37
CA SER A 655 7.13 -27.99 29.13
C SER A 655 7.23 -26.81 28.16
N PRO A 656 7.15 -27.04 26.83
CA PRO A 656 6.98 -25.96 25.86
C PRO A 656 5.58 -25.34 25.93
N LEU A 657 5.48 -24.05 25.58
CA LEU A 657 4.18 -23.35 25.45
C LEU A 657 3.38 -23.89 24.27
N LEU A 658 4.04 -24.20 23.15
CA LEU A 658 3.47 -24.85 21.98
C LEU A 658 4.27 -26.07 21.54
N ASN A 659 3.60 -27.21 21.39
CA ASN A 659 4.18 -28.44 20.85
C ASN A 659 3.59 -28.75 19.46
N VAL A 660 4.38 -28.60 18.40
CA VAL A 660 3.95 -28.78 17.00
C VAL A 660 4.16 -30.24 16.59
N THR A 661 3.07 -31.00 16.44
CA THR A 661 3.11 -32.44 16.15
C THR A 661 2.80 -32.82 14.69
N GLY A 662 2.20 -31.89 13.92
CA GLY A 662 1.91 -31.99 12.48
C GLY A 662 2.12 -30.64 11.76
N GLN A 663 1.84 -30.58 10.46
CA GLN A 663 1.97 -29.35 9.65
C GLN A 663 1.08 -28.25 10.20
N MET A 664 1.61 -27.05 10.44
CA MET A 664 0.92 -25.99 11.18
C MET A 664 1.40 -24.61 10.69
N THR A 665 0.51 -23.63 10.72
CA THR A 665 0.82 -22.23 10.38
C THR A 665 0.64 -21.34 11.59
N LEU A 666 1.68 -20.56 11.94
CA LEU A 666 1.67 -19.57 13.02
C LEU A 666 1.89 -18.18 12.41
N VAL A 667 1.00 -17.23 12.69
CA VAL A 667 1.07 -15.84 12.21
C VAL A 667 0.74 -14.89 13.34
N GLN A 668 1.56 -13.86 13.60
CA GLN A 668 1.27 -12.87 14.66
C GLN A 668 1.06 -13.51 16.05
N VAL A 669 1.86 -14.54 16.38
CA VAL A 669 1.78 -15.23 17.69
C VAL A 669 2.88 -14.72 18.62
N GLU A 670 2.52 -14.28 19.83
CA GLU A 670 3.49 -13.95 20.88
C GLU A 670 3.64 -15.12 21.88
N PHE A 671 4.88 -15.43 22.27
CA PHE A 671 5.23 -16.44 23.27
C PHE A 671 5.94 -15.76 24.44
N ASP A 672 5.36 -15.81 25.64
CA ASP A 672 5.94 -15.18 26.83
C ASP A 672 6.17 -16.21 27.95
N GLY A 673 7.44 -16.38 28.34
CA GLY A 673 7.81 -17.24 29.47
C GLY A 673 7.44 -16.66 30.84
N ALA A 674 6.92 -15.41 30.91
CA ALA A 674 6.54 -14.70 32.12
C ALA A 674 7.65 -14.65 33.20
N GLY A 675 8.92 -14.73 32.78
CA GLY A 675 10.08 -14.81 33.67
C GLY A 675 10.24 -16.14 34.43
N SER A 676 9.48 -17.17 34.05
CA SER A 676 9.57 -18.50 34.66
C SER A 676 10.78 -19.28 34.13
N PRO A 677 11.70 -19.76 34.98
CA PRO A 677 12.87 -20.50 34.53
C PRO A 677 12.51 -21.88 33.98
N GLY A 678 13.15 -22.28 32.90
CA GLY A 678 12.99 -23.58 32.23
C GLY A 678 11.85 -23.66 31.22
N VAL A 679 11.30 -22.52 30.74
CA VAL A 679 10.22 -22.51 29.73
C VAL A 679 10.78 -22.46 28.31
N THR A 680 10.29 -23.36 27.46
CA THR A 680 10.50 -23.35 26.00
C THR A 680 9.29 -22.70 25.32
N GLY A 681 9.49 -21.86 24.30
CA GLY A 681 8.39 -21.29 23.51
C GLY A 681 7.73 -22.37 22.65
N ILE A 682 8.43 -22.80 21.60
CA ILE A 682 7.94 -23.81 20.66
C ILE A 682 8.84 -25.06 20.69
N THR A 683 8.24 -26.25 20.64
CA THR A 683 8.94 -27.49 20.25
C THR A 683 8.34 -28.03 18.95
N VAL A 684 9.19 -28.33 17.96
CA VAL A 684 8.78 -28.88 16.66
C VAL A 684 9.25 -30.33 16.54
N ALA A 685 8.28 -31.25 16.45
CA ALA A 685 8.55 -32.68 16.37
C ALA A 685 9.04 -33.12 14.97
N ASN A 686 9.80 -34.22 14.92
CA ASN A 686 10.36 -34.79 13.68
C ASN A 686 9.36 -34.99 12.54
N SER A 687 8.10 -35.31 12.86
CA SER A 687 7.05 -35.61 11.88
C SER A 687 6.33 -34.38 11.33
N ALA A 688 6.53 -33.20 11.92
CA ALA A 688 5.80 -31.98 11.58
C ALA A 688 6.51 -31.09 10.54
N SER A 689 7.83 -31.26 10.41
CA SER A 689 8.75 -30.14 10.14
C SER A 689 8.99 -29.75 8.69
N ALA A 690 8.41 -30.43 7.69
CA ALA A 690 8.67 -30.12 6.28
C ALA A 690 7.89 -28.91 5.76
N ASP A 691 6.69 -28.65 6.30
CA ASP A 691 5.75 -27.63 5.79
C ASP A 691 5.14 -26.76 6.91
N THR A 692 5.69 -26.79 8.12
CA THR A 692 5.32 -25.85 9.19
C THR A 692 5.85 -24.45 8.86
N LEU A 693 4.97 -23.45 8.90
CA LEU A 693 5.30 -22.03 8.74
C LEU A 693 5.19 -21.30 10.09
N ILE A 694 6.26 -20.60 10.48
CA ILE A 694 6.31 -19.73 11.65
C ILE A 694 6.63 -18.32 11.16
N ASP A 695 5.66 -17.42 11.27
CA ASP A 695 5.68 -16.10 10.63
C ASP A 695 5.24 -14.98 11.60
N THR A 696 5.88 -13.82 11.52
CA THR A 696 5.52 -12.62 12.31
C THR A 696 5.34 -12.91 13.81
N CYS A 697 6.15 -13.81 14.40
CA CYS A 697 6.01 -14.21 15.80
C CYS A 697 6.91 -13.38 16.74
N THR A 698 6.54 -13.26 18.02
CA THR A 698 7.37 -12.61 19.05
C THR A 698 7.66 -13.56 20.21
N PHE A 699 8.87 -13.56 20.75
CA PHE A 699 9.30 -14.41 21.86
C PHE A 699 9.87 -13.55 22.99
N ARG A 700 9.36 -13.72 24.23
CA ARG A 700 9.71 -12.92 25.41
C ARG A 700 9.97 -13.79 26.64
N ASN A 701 10.97 -13.45 27.46
CA ASN A 701 11.18 -14.03 28.80
C ASN A 701 11.32 -15.57 28.86
N LEU A 702 11.82 -16.21 27.80
CA LEU A 702 11.98 -17.67 27.68
C LEU A 702 13.41 -18.14 27.98
N ASP A 703 13.58 -19.43 28.30
CA ASP A 703 14.88 -20.11 28.35
C ASP A 703 15.24 -20.77 27.00
N ILE A 704 14.24 -21.17 26.20
CA ILE A 704 14.45 -21.62 24.82
C ILE A 704 13.36 -21.00 23.93
N GLY A 705 13.72 -20.37 22.82
CA GLY A 705 12.75 -19.84 21.85
C GLY A 705 12.07 -20.98 21.09
N ILE A 706 12.84 -21.69 20.25
CA ILE A 706 12.36 -22.80 19.41
C ILE A 706 13.28 -24.02 19.56
N GLU A 707 12.74 -25.18 19.94
CA GLU A 707 13.45 -26.47 19.94
C GLU A 707 12.99 -27.34 18.75
N ILE A 708 13.90 -27.65 17.83
CA ILE A 708 13.66 -28.44 16.63
C ILE A 708 14.26 -29.83 16.81
N LEU A 709 13.42 -30.86 16.78
CA LEU A 709 13.85 -32.25 17.01
C LEU A 709 14.16 -33.01 15.70
N GLY A 710 13.96 -32.41 14.53
CA GLY A 710 14.10 -33.04 13.21
C GLY A 710 14.49 -32.09 12.08
N THR A 711 13.76 -32.11 10.96
CA THR A 711 13.92 -31.12 9.87
C THR A 711 13.64 -29.69 10.36
N VAL A 712 14.15 -28.69 9.64
CA VAL A 712 13.95 -27.27 10.01
C VAL A 712 12.67 -26.75 9.34
N PRO A 713 11.70 -26.20 10.10
CA PRO A 713 10.51 -25.58 9.53
C PRO A 713 10.83 -24.23 8.88
N LEU A 714 9.90 -23.67 8.11
CA LEU A 714 10.05 -22.33 7.54
C LEU A 714 9.77 -21.28 8.62
N ILE A 715 10.79 -20.53 9.01
CA ILE A 715 10.72 -19.47 10.03
C ILE A 715 11.06 -18.14 9.35
N ARG A 716 10.20 -17.13 9.50
CA ARG A 716 10.41 -15.76 8.96
C ARG A 716 9.81 -14.70 9.87
N ARG A 717 10.33 -13.46 9.80
CA ARG A 717 9.80 -12.27 10.52
C ARG A 717 9.59 -12.45 12.04
N CYS A 718 10.40 -13.28 12.70
CA CYS A 718 10.26 -13.56 14.13
C CYS A 718 11.19 -12.69 15.00
N THR A 719 10.65 -12.07 16.05
CA THR A 719 11.40 -11.23 17.01
C THR A 719 11.65 -11.98 18.31
N PHE A 720 12.87 -11.91 18.85
CA PHE A 720 13.22 -12.47 20.15
C PHE A 720 13.72 -11.37 21.09
N ALA A 721 13.07 -11.18 22.23
CA ALA A 721 13.38 -10.14 23.21
C ALA A 721 13.46 -10.74 24.62
N ALA A 722 14.35 -10.23 25.48
CA ALA A 722 14.43 -10.61 26.90
C ALA A 722 14.45 -12.14 27.19
N ILE A 723 15.04 -12.95 26.30
CA ILE A 723 15.42 -14.33 26.63
C ILE A 723 16.36 -14.29 27.85
N SER A 724 16.27 -15.29 28.73
CA SER A 724 17.11 -15.34 29.93
C SER A 724 18.60 -15.30 29.57
N ASN A 725 19.45 -14.81 30.47
CA ASN A 725 20.88 -14.55 30.19
C ASN A 725 21.71 -15.80 29.79
N ASP A 726 21.13 -17.01 29.90
CA ASP A 726 21.71 -18.31 29.50
C ASP A 726 20.85 -19.03 28.43
N GLY A 727 19.82 -18.37 27.87
CA GLY A 727 18.78 -18.98 27.04
C GLY A 727 19.15 -19.16 25.56
N VAL A 728 18.48 -20.10 24.91
CA VAL A 728 18.78 -20.54 23.53
C VAL A 728 17.69 -20.09 22.55
N LEU A 729 18.02 -19.18 21.64
CA LEU A 729 17.11 -18.70 20.58
C LEU A 729 16.48 -19.87 19.80
N ILE A 730 17.32 -20.70 19.18
CA ILE A 730 16.90 -21.91 18.44
C ILE A 730 17.84 -23.06 18.80
N ARG A 731 17.29 -24.22 19.16
CA ARG A 731 18.03 -25.46 19.45
C ARG A 731 17.62 -26.56 18.48
N ALA A 732 18.53 -27.03 17.64
CA ALA A 732 18.32 -28.23 16.82
C ALA A 732 18.97 -29.47 17.46
N VAL A 733 18.25 -30.60 17.50
CA VAL A 733 18.71 -31.84 18.16
C VAL A 733 18.68 -33.04 17.22
N GLY A 734 19.71 -33.18 16.36
CA GLY A 734 19.81 -34.33 15.45
C GLY A 734 21.07 -34.34 14.58
N LYS A 735 21.46 -35.51 14.08
CA LYS A 735 22.50 -35.63 13.04
C LYS A 735 21.92 -35.25 11.68
N ALA A 736 22.41 -34.18 11.06
CA ALA A 736 22.39 -34.09 9.60
C ALA A 736 23.31 -35.19 9.02
N GLU A 737 22.78 -36.07 8.17
CA GLU A 737 23.64 -36.97 7.40
C GLU A 737 24.37 -36.18 6.31
N ALA A 738 25.67 -36.42 6.18
CA ALA A 738 26.53 -35.64 5.29
C ALA A 738 26.29 -36.03 3.83
N GLY A 739 25.71 -35.12 3.04
CA GLY A 739 25.67 -35.27 1.58
C GLY A 739 24.47 -34.67 0.85
N ASP A 740 24.16 -33.39 1.08
CA ASP A 740 23.79 -32.44 0.01
C ASP A 740 23.91 -31.01 0.57
N ASN A 741 24.37 -30.06 -0.26
CA ASN A 741 24.95 -28.80 0.22
C ASN A 741 24.41 -27.57 -0.54
N PRO A 742 23.38 -26.90 -0.02
CA PRO A 742 22.96 -25.56 -0.45
C PRO A 742 23.33 -24.54 0.65
N LEU A 743 24.44 -23.81 0.47
CA LEU A 743 24.90 -22.80 1.45
C LEU A 743 24.91 -21.40 0.83
N GLY A 744 24.13 -20.50 1.43
CA GLY A 744 24.02 -19.07 1.12
C GLY A 744 24.72 -18.17 2.16
N ASP A 745 24.56 -16.85 2.01
CA ASP A 745 25.31 -15.83 2.77
C ASP A 745 24.98 -15.79 4.27
N VAL A 746 25.97 -15.41 5.07
CA VAL A 746 25.97 -15.41 6.55
C VAL A 746 25.72 -14.02 7.16
N ASN A 747 25.48 -12.99 6.35
CA ASN A 747 25.49 -11.58 6.80
C ASN A 747 24.11 -10.88 6.84
N ASN A 748 23.00 -11.52 6.43
CA ASN A 748 21.67 -10.91 6.46
C ASN A 748 20.57 -11.90 6.90
N PRO A 749 19.96 -11.74 8.10
CA PRO A 749 18.91 -12.63 8.59
C PRO A 749 17.52 -12.40 7.95
N ASN A 750 17.32 -11.34 7.15
CA ASN A 750 16.02 -11.03 6.53
C ASN A 750 15.84 -11.64 5.11
N THR A 751 16.89 -12.20 4.51
CA THR A 751 16.82 -12.90 3.21
C THR A 751 16.75 -14.42 3.42
N GLY A 752 15.54 -14.94 3.62
CA GLY A 752 15.35 -16.29 4.16
C GLY A 752 15.64 -17.46 3.21
N TYR A 753 16.77 -18.15 3.44
CA TYR A 753 16.91 -19.62 3.30
C TYR A 753 17.96 -20.13 4.31
N ASN A 754 17.56 -20.98 5.25
CA ASN A 754 18.32 -21.30 6.46
C ASN A 754 19.62 -22.13 6.25
N THR A 755 20.69 -21.82 6.98
CA THR A 755 21.58 -22.83 7.59
C THR A 755 22.31 -22.28 8.83
N PHE A 756 22.20 -22.97 9.96
CA PHE A 756 22.87 -22.64 11.23
C PHE A 756 23.91 -23.71 11.60
N VAL A 757 25.07 -23.31 12.12
CA VAL A 757 26.05 -24.21 12.74
C VAL A 757 26.57 -23.61 14.05
N GLU A 758 26.07 -24.17 15.16
CA GLU A 758 26.35 -23.83 16.57
C GLU A 758 26.00 -22.41 17.07
N ILE A 759 25.64 -22.33 18.35
CA ILE A 759 24.83 -21.26 18.97
C ILE A 759 25.74 -20.27 19.73
N GLY A 760 25.54 -18.96 19.55
CA GLY A 760 26.18 -17.95 20.40
C GLY A 760 26.01 -16.46 20.00
N HIS A 761 24.85 -15.87 20.33
CA HIS A 761 24.53 -14.42 20.39
C HIS A 761 24.55 -13.54 19.10
N LEU A 762 23.78 -12.45 19.16
CA LEU A 762 23.45 -11.49 18.08
C LEU A 762 23.28 -10.06 18.66
N ALA A 763 23.37 -9.04 17.78
CA ALA A 763 22.98 -7.61 17.91
C ALA A 763 24.11 -6.62 18.34
N VAL A 764 24.08 -5.30 18.06
CA VAL A 764 23.07 -4.35 17.52
C VAL A 764 23.77 -3.30 16.58
N ASN A 765 23.02 -2.58 15.74
CA ASN A 765 23.48 -1.38 14.99
C ASN A 765 23.82 -0.17 15.90
N ASN A 766 24.66 0.77 15.42
CA ASN A 766 24.48 2.22 15.66
C ASN A 766 25.06 3.10 14.52
N GLU A 767 24.83 4.42 14.58
CA GLU A 767 24.94 5.35 13.45
C GLU A 767 26.15 6.31 13.50
N ARG A 768 26.81 6.47 12.35
CA ARG A 768 27.69 7.58 11.92
C ARG A 768 28.87 8.01 12.83
N GLY A 769 30.08 7.55 12.49
CA GLY A 769 31.35 8.21 12.82
C GLY A 769 32.55 7.50 12.17
N GLU A 770 33.38 8.19 11.38
CA GLU A 770 34.45 7.57 10.58
C GLU A 770 35.54 6.89 11.44
N GLU A 771 35.78 5.59 11.25
CA GLU A 771 36.88 4.85 11.89
C GLU A 771 37.40 3.69 11.01
N ILE A 772 38.70 3.38 11.06
CA ILE A 772 39.26 2.16 10.43
C ILE A 772 39.07 0.98 11.38
N LEU A 773 38.17 0.07 11.02
CA LEU A 773 37.73 -1.01 11.90
C LEU A 773 38.60 -2.27 11.75
N ALA A 774 39.10 -2.78 12.88
CA ALA A 774 39.69 -4.11 13.00
C ALA A 774 38.60 -5.12 13.37
N GLN A 775 37.96 -5.73 12.37
CA GLN A 775 36.90 -6.72 12.57
C GLN A 775 37.43 -8.16 12.45
N ASN A 776 36.70 -9.10 13.05
CA ASN A 776 37.02 -10.53 13.03
C ASN A 776 38.44 -10.84 13.55
N CYS A 777 38.77 -10.29 14.73
CA CYS A 777 39.99 -10.63 15.45
C CYS A 777 39.83 -12.00 16.16
N PHE A 778 40.42 -13.04 15.58
CA PHE A 778 40.40 -14.40 16.10
C PHE A 778 41.60 -14.70 17.02
N PHE A 779 41.31 -15.33 18.15
CA PHE A 779 42.27 -15.64 19.23
C PHE A 779 42.93 -17.02 19.11
N GLY A 780 43.22 -17.45 17.88
CA GLY A 780 43.93 -18.71 17.58
C GLY A 780 43.08 -19.98 17.71
N GLU A 781 43.48 -21.05 17.01
CA GLU A 781 42.74 -22.31 16.99
C GLU A 781 42.86 -23.08 18.33
N GLY A 782 41.72 -23.49 18.88
CA GLY A 782 41.65 -24.58 19.87
C GLY A 782 41.45 -24.21 21.34
N VAL A 783 41.17 -22.94 21.69
CA VAL A 783 40.83 -22.54 23.07
C VAL A 783 39.58 -21.67 23.10
N THR A 784 38.47 -22.22 23.59
CA THR A 784 37.26 -21.47 23.91
C THR A 784 37.50 -20.64 25.17
N VAL A 785 37.47 -19.30 25.07
CA VAL A 785 37.49 -18.40 26.24
C VAL A 785 36.10 -17.81 26.42
N SER A 786 35.32 -18.37 27.34
CA SER A 786 34.09 -17.74 27.82
C SER A 786 34.44 -16.59 28.77
N ALA A 787 34.58 -15.38 28.24
CA ALA A 787 34.72 -14.16 29.03
C ALA A 787 33.60 -13.19 28.66
N ASN A 788 32.67 -13.03 29.60
CA ASN A 788 31.52 -12.14 29.46
C ASN A 788 32.01 -10.68 29.46
N VAL A 789 31.63 -9.92 28.43
CA VAL A 789 31.90 -8.49 28.25
C VAL A 789 30.64 -7.74 28.67
N ASP A 790 30.73 -6.76 29.57
CA ASP A 790 29.57 -5.91 29.89
C ASP A 790 29.49 -4.68 28.97
N ASP A 791 28.43 -3.88 29.15
CA ASP A 791 28.08 -2.70 28.35
C ASP A 791 29.18 -1.62 28.27
N SER A 792 30.29 -1.77 29.00
CA SER A 792 31.49 -0.91 28.94
C SER A 792 32.66 -1.45 28.11
N GLN A 793 32.48 -2.55 27.35
CA GLN A 793 33.50 -3.14 26.45
C GLN A 793 34.78 -3.65 27.17
N GLN A 794 34.69 -4.13 28.41
CA GLN A 794 35.84 -4.72 29.15
C GLN A 794 35.74 -6.24 29.33
N LEU A 795 36.84 -6.95 29.04
CA LEU A 795 36.98 -8.40 29.28
C LEU A 795 37.11 -8.70 30.78
N LYS A 796 36.31 -9.62 31.33
CA LYS A 796 36.55 -10.18 32.68
C LYS A 796 37.80 -11.07 32.70
N SER A 797 38.57 -11.05 33.81
CA SER A 797 39.94 -11.57 33.86
C SER A 797 40.07 -13.06 33.48
N GLY A 798 40.70 -13.33 32.34
CA GLY A 798 41.03 -14.67 31.84
C GLY A 798 42.29 -14.63 30.98
N VAL A 799 43.05 -15.74 30.94
CA VAL A 799 44.37 -15.80 30.31
C VAL A 799 44.27 -15.62 28.78
N LEU A 800 45.04 -14.68 28.23
CA LEU A 800 45.12 -14.40 26.79
C LEU A 800 45.95 -15.47 26.04
N PRO A 801 45.53 -15.92 24.84
CA PRO A 801 46.28 -16.85 24.01
C PRO A 801 47.41 -16.18 23.21
N ALA A 802 48.38 -16.96 22.75
CA ALA A 802 49.70 -16.48 22.30
C ALA A 802 49.75 -15.76 20.93
N SER A 803 48.63 -15.64 20.21
CA SER A 803 48.56 -14.98 18.89
C SER A 803 47.15 -14.48 18.58
N ILE A 804 47.08 -13.35 17.88
CA ILE A 804 45.83 -12.71 17.44
C ILE A 804 45.89 -12.56 15.92
N VAL A 805 44.80 -12.90 15.22
CA VAL A 805 44.67 -12.78 13.76
C VAL A 805 43.51 -11.84 13.47
N CYS A 806 43.76 -10.73 12.77
CA CYS A 806 42.72 -9.75 12.43
C CYS A 806 42.69 -9.46 10.92
N VAL A 807 41.54 -9.00 10.43
CA VAL A 807 41.39 -8.48 9.06
C VAL A 807 41.16 -6.97 9.15
N VAL A 808 41.85 -6.21 8.31
CA VAL A 808 41.80 -4.74 8.31
C VAL A 808 41.12 -4.26 7.03
N TRP A 809 40.09 -3.43 7.19
CA TRP A 809 39.27 -2.88 6.11
C TRP A 809 39.30 -1.36 6.13
N ASP A 810 39.20 -0.76 4.95
CA ASP A 810 38.88 0.65 4.79
C ASP A 810 37.36 0.82 4.90
N ALA A 811 36.89 1.62 5.86
CA ALA A 811 35.47 1.75 6.17
C ALA A 811 34.68 2.61 5.16
N VAL A 812 35.36 3.43 4.35
CA VAL A 812 34.71 4.33 3.37
C VAL A 812 34.52 3.62 2.03
N THR A 813 35.49 2.82 1.62
CA THR A 813 35.49 2.08 0.34
C THR A 813 35.06 0.63 0.46
N THR A 814 34.83 0.15 1.69
CA THR A 814 34.59 -1.27 2.05
C THR A 814 35.60 -2.24 1.44
N ALA A 815 36.83 -1.77 1.17
CA ALA A 815 37.88 -2.54 0.52
C ALA A 815 38.92 -3.08 1.53
N ARG A 816 39.52 -4.24 1.22
CA ARG A 816 40.59 -4.82 2.05
C ARG A 816 41.89 -4.04 1.88
N VAL A 817 42.51 -3.66 2.99
CA VAL A 817 43.77 -2.90 2.98
C VAL A 817 44.96 -3.82 2.69
N THR A 818 45.57 -3.67 1.51
CA THR A 818 46.81 -4.37 1.12
C THR A 818 48.05 -3.53 1.46
N ALA A 819 48.69 -3.84 2.59
CA ALA A 819 49.89 -3.15 3.06
C ALA A 819 51.20 -3.86 2.66
N ALA A 820 52.30 -3.11 2.58
CA ALA A 820 53.65 -3.64 2.31
C ALA A 820 54.27 -4.29 3.55
N SER A 821 54.01 -3.70 4.72
CA SER A 821 54.40 -4.20 6.03
C SER A 821 53.50 -3.62 7.09
N VAL A 822 53.23 -4.43 8.12
CA VAL A 822 52.61 -3.98 9.38
C VAL A 822 53.58 -4.29 10.51
N THR A 823 53.77 -3.34 11.42
CA THR A 823 54.68 -3.46 12.57
C THR A 823 53.98 -3.11 13.87
N LEU A 824 54.25 -3.91 14.91
CA LEU A 824 53.76 -3.68 16.27
C LEU A 824 54.92 -3.17 17.15
N ASP A 825 54.78 -1.96 17.71
CA ASP A 825 55.79 -1.24 18.51
C ASP A 825 57.22 -1.25 17.92
N GLY A 826 57.34 -1.26 16.59
CA GLY A 826 58.62 -1.34 15.88
C GLY A 826 59.45 -2.62 16.13
N LEU A 827 58.89 -3.62 16.83
CA LEU A 827 59.61 -4.79 17.33
C LEU A 827 59.32 -6.09 16.56
N LEU A 828 58.15 -6.20 15.94
CA LEU A 828 57.76 -7.38 15.17
C LEU A 828 57.16 -7.00 13.82
N THR A 829 57.77 -7.46 12.72
CA THR A 829 57.26 -7.27 11.35
C THR A 829 56.33 -8.42 11.00
N VAL A 830 55.07 -8.10 10.68
CA VAL A 830 54.07 -9.08 10.25
C VAL A 830 54.10 -9.20 8.73
N THR A 831 54.19 -10.45 8.25
CA THR A 831 54.17 -10.76 6.81
C THR A 831 52.72 -11.01 6.37
N ALA A 832 52.23 -10.20 5.43
CA ALA A 832 50.90 -10.40 4.84
C ALA A 832 50.83 -11.72 4.05
N ASN A 833 49.67 -12.38 4.06
CA ASN A 833 49.31 -13.32 2.99
C ASN A 833 48.69 -12.56 1.81
N THR A 834 48.51 -13.23 0.66
CA THR A 834 48.03 -12.61 -0.58
C THR A 834 46.60 -12.04 -0.51
N ASN A 835 45.89 -12.22 0.60
CA ASN A 835 44.46 -11.95 0.73
C ASN A 835 44.13 -10.89 1.81
N GLY A 836 45.15 -10.21 2.36
CA GLY A 836 44.99 -9.12 3.33
C GLY A 836 44.76 -9.54 4.78
N VAL A 837 45.17 -10.75 5.17
CA VAL A 837 45.09 -11.22 6.57
C VAL A 837 46.45 -11.09 7.26
N TYR A 838 46.44 -10.58 8.48
CA TYR A 838 47.64 -10.28 9.27
C TYR A 838 47.64 -11.05 10.60
N THR A 839 48.80 -11.59 10.98
CA THR A 839 48.98 -12.42 12.18
C THR A 839 49.95 -11.76 13.16
N PHE A 840 49.49 -11.45 14.36
CA PHE A 840 50.27 -10.80 15.42
C PHE A 840 50.62 -11.81 16.52
N ALA A 841 51.84 -11.71 17.06
CA ALA A 841 52.17 -12.40 18.30
C ALA A 841 51.55 -11.65 19.49
N CYS A 842 51.03 -12.36 20.49
CA CYS A 842 50.43 -11.73 21.66
C CYS A 842 51.49 -10.95 22.47
N VAL A 843 51.14 -9.73 22.88
CA VAL A 843 51.94 -8.86 23.73
C VAL A 843 51.16 -8.60 25.03
N ALA A 844 51.86 -8.24 26.11
CA ALA A 844 51.27 -8.16 27.45
C ALA A 844 50.19 -7.05 27.53
N PRO A 845 49.02 -7.31 28.13
CA PRO A 845 47.84 -6.43 28.04
C PRO A 845 47.97 -5.08 28.78
N ASP A 846 48.99 -4.92 29.62
CA ASP A 846 49.12 -3.77 30.54
C ASP A 846 49.81 -2.54 29.92
N THR A 847 50.01 -2.53 28.59
CA THR A 847 50.65 -1.42 27.85
C THR A 847 49.88 -1.09 26.57
N PRO A 848 49.60 0.21 26.29
CA PRO A 848 49.09 0.62 24.98
C PRO A 848 50.10 0.27 23.89
N HIS A 849 49.64 -0.43 22.86
CA HIS A 849 50.46 -0.84 21.73
C HIS A 849 50.14 -0.03 20.48
N THR A 850 51.17 0.23 19.69
CA THR A 850 51.16 1.08 18.50
C THR A 850 51.25 0.18 17.27
N VAL A 851 50.21 0.19 16.43
CA VAL A 851 50.22 -0.51 15.14
C VAL A 851 50.56 0.50 14.05
N ASP A 852 51.67 0.27 13.36
CA ASP A 852 52.14 1.10 12.24
C ASP A 852 51.98 0.32 10.93
N VAL A 853 51.17 0.85 10.00
CA VAL A 853 50.91 0.28 8.67
C VAL A 853 51.66 1.10 7.60
N THR A 854 52.31 0.44 6.65
CA THR A 854 52.98 1.13 5.52
C THR A 854 52.56 0.51 4.18
N ALA A 855 51.97 1.32 3.28
CA ALA A 855 51.57 0.91 1.94
C ALA A 855 52.72 0.99 0.91
N ALA A 856 52.69 0.13 -0.11
CA ALA A 856 53.71 0.08 -1.17
C ALA A 856 53.40 1.09 -2.31
N PRO A 857 54.40 1.64 -3.01
CA PRO A 857 54.15 2.52 -4.17
C PRO A 857 54.02 1.77 -5.52
N TYR A 858 53.07 2.23 -6.37
CA TYR A 858 53.06 2.14 -7.86
C TYR A 858 52.61 0.79 -8.52
N VAL A 859 51.89 0.64 -9.67
CA VAL A 859 50.92 1.43 -10.51
C VAL A 859 50.57 0.59 -11.80
N PRO A 860 49.49 0.78 -12.62
CA PRO A 860 48.03 0.90 -12.39
C PRO A 860 47.13 0.14 -13.44
N GLU A 861 46.11 -0.63 -13.07
CA GLU A 861 45.03 -1.01 -14.03
C GLU A 861 43.63 -0.81 -13.43
N SER A 862 42.95 0.26 -13.89
CA SER A 862 41.51 0.60 -13.82
C SER A 862 40.61 -0.12 -12.77
N ARG A 863 39.89 0.54 -11.84
CA ARG A 863 39.42 1.95 -11.74
C ARG A 863 39.39 2.41 -10.26
N SER A 864 39.18 3.72 -10.04
CA SER A 864 38.94 4.41 -8.75
C SER A 864 39.95 4.15 -7.61
N ASN A 865 40.91 5.08 -7.46
CA ASN A 865 41.70 5.26 -6.23
C ASN A 865 41.16 6.48 -5.45
N VAL A 866 41.13 6.39 -4.11
CA VAL A 866 41.33 7.54 -3.22
C VAL A 866 42.73 7.43 -2.59
N THR A 867 43.32 8.56 -2.22
CA THR A 867 44.76 8.70 -1.96
C THR A 867 45.10 8.86 -0.48
N GLY A 868 45.97 7.98 0.04
CA GLY A 868 46.87 8.28 1.17
C GLY A 868 48.30 8.51 0.67
N ALA A 869 49.12 9.29 1.39
CA ALA A 869 50.48 9.60 0.94
C ALA A 869 51.44 8.41 1.13
N ALA A 870 52.37 8.22 0.18
CA ALA A 870 53.33 7.11 0.23
C ALA A 870 54.27 7.24 1.45
N GLY A 871 54.20 6.29 2.38
CA GLY A 871 54.99 6.29 3.61
C GLY A 871 54.34 6.98 4.81
N GLU A 872 53.05 7.34 4.71
CA GLU A 872 52.27 7.80 5.86
C GLU A 872 51.96 6.62 6.80
N VAL A 873 52.26 6.81 8.09
CA VAL A 873 52.08 5.80 9.13
C VAL A 873 50.82 6.17 9.91
N VAL A 874 49.77 5.35 9.78
CA VAL A 874 48.56 5.47 10.60
C VAL A 874 48.80 4.69 11.88
N THR A 875 48.76 5.39 13.01
CA THR A 875 48.93 4.85 14.36
C THR A 875 47.56 4.64 15.00
N LEU A 876 47.22 3.38 15.32
CA LEU A 876 46.06 3.03 16.15
C LEU A 876 46.53 2.70 17.58
N ALA A 877 45.74 3.09 18.58
CA ALA A 877 46.02 2.83 19.99
C ALA A 877 44.72 2.59 20.77
N PHE A 878 44.67 1.53 21.58
CA PHE A 878 43.52 1.16 22.42
C PHE A 878 43.99 0.67 23.80
N PRO A 879 43.33 1.08 24.91
CA PRO A 879 43.63 0.62 26.25
C PRO A 879 42.81 -0.64 26.64
N LEU A 880 43.42 -1.56 27.37
CA LEU A 880 42.75 -2.66 28.08
C LEU A 880 42.86 -2.42 29.58
N THR A 881 41.75 -2.59 30.31
CA THR A 881 41.74 -2.53 31.79
C THR A 881 40.90 -3.65 32.39
N LEU A 882 41.22 -4.01 33.64
CA LEU A 882 40.62 -5.11 34.39
C LEU A 882 40.26 -4.66 35.81
N ALA A 883 39.03 -4.93 36.25
CA ALA A 883 38.57 -4.58 37.59
C ALA A 883 38.97 -5.62 38.65
N SER A 884 39.53 -5.14 39.78
CA SER A 884 39.79 -5.94 40.99
C SER A 884 38.80 -5.57 42.10
N GLY A 885 38.10 -6.55 42.68
CA GLY A 885 37.13 -6.31 43.76
C GLY A 885 37.71 -6.41 45.17
N GLY A 886 37.13 -5.67 46.11
CA GLY A 886 37.18 -5.99 47.56
C GLY A 886 37.50 -4.85 48.54
N GLU A 887 36.47 -4.43 49.29
CA GLU A 887 36.50 -3.80 50.65
C GLU A 887 37.13 -2.41 50.87
N GLY A 888 36.40 -1.52 51.58
CA GLY A 888 36.97 -0.28 52.16
C GLY A 888 35.94 0.80 52.56
N GLU A 889 35.81 1.06 53.86
CA GLU A 889 34.94 2.05 54.52
C GLU A 889 35.19 3.53 54.12
N GLY A 890 34.19 4.41 54.29
CA GLY A 890 34.40 5.87 54.29
C GLY A 890 33.14 6.76 54.29
N GLU A 891 32.86 7.45 55.41
CA GLU A 891 31.79 8.45 55.55
C GLU A 891 32.15 9.81 54.89
N GLY A 892 31.15 10.65 54.57
CA GLY A 892 31.41 12.06 54.22
C GLY A 892 30.19 12.85 53.70
N GLU A 893 29.57 13.66 54.56
CA GLU A 893 28.55 14.66 54.19
C GLU A 893 29.18 15.87 53.46
N GLY A 894 28.39 16.64 52.69
CA GLY A 894 28.85 17.91 52.12
C GLY A 894 27.83 18.64 51.23
N GLU A 895 27.08 19.58 51.82
CA GLU A 895 26.27 20.58 51.11
C GLU A 895 27.15 21.61 50.35
N GLY A 896 26.61 22.29 49.33
CA GLY A 896 27.32 23.38 48.65
C GLY A 896 26.53 24.08 47.55
N GLU A 897 25.81 25.14 47.90
CA GLU A 897 25.19 26.11 46.97
C GLU A 897 26.26 26.89 46.17
N GLY A 898 25.88 27.48 45.03
CA GLY A 898 26.77 28.35 44.26
C GLY A 898 26.15 29.00 43.03
N GLU A 899 25.33 30.03 43.21
CA GLU A 899 24.92 30.94 42.15
C GLU A 899 26.13 31.70 41.55
N GLY A 900 26.04 32.13 40.29
CA GLY A 900 27.09 32.89 39.64
C GLY A 900 26.71 33.43 38.26
N GLU A 901 25.95 34.53 38.22
CA GLU A 901 25.73 35.33 37.00
C GLU A 901 27.07 35.89 36.45
N GLY A 902 27.14 36.09 35.13
CA GLY A 902 28.32 36.69 34.49
C GLY A 902 28.13 36.96 33.00
N GLU A 903 27.52 38.11 32.66
CA GLU A 903 27.47 38.63 31.30
C GLU A 903 28.89 38.89 30.72
N GLY A 904 29.03 38.77 29.40
CA GLY A 904 30.30 39.08 28.71
C GLY A 904 30.17 39.03 27.20
N GLU A 905 29.75 40.13 26.58
CA GLU A 905 29.80 40.33 25.12
C GLU A 905 31.26 40.29 24.61
N GLY A 906 31.46 39.84 23.36
CA GLY A 906 32.76 39.86 22.70
C GLY A 906 32.70 39.39 21.24
N GLU A 907 32.42 40.31 20.32
CA GLU A 907 32.61 40.10 18.87
C GLU A 907 34.08 39.82 18.52
N GLY A 908 34.35 39.00 17.50
CA GLY A 908 35.73 38.79 17.02
C GLY A 908 35.93 37.76 15.89
N GLU A 909 35.75 38.23 14.65
CA GLU A 909 36.08 37.60 13.35
C GLU A 909 35.27 36.38 12.87
#